data_AF-A0A2P7U2Q4-F1
#
_entry.id   AF-A0A2P7U2Q4-F1
#
_cell.length_a   1.000
_cell.length_b   1.000
_cell.length_c   1.000
_cell.angle_alpha   90.00
_cell.angle_beta   90.00
_cell.angle_gamma   90.00
#
_symmetry.space_group_name_H-M   'P 1'
#
loop_
_entity.id
_entity.type
_entity.pdbx_description
1 polymer ?
#
loop_
_entity_poly.entity_id
_entity_poly.type
_entity_poly.pdbx_seq_one_letter_code
_entity_poly.pdbx_strand_id
1 'polypeptide(L)'
;MINLKEVYVSSLLSSAGYVDGLKELDSLSLSNILNNQLSKRQSEFLEKNFKVITTYGANKQAPGFAAVLWEGKEGSDFAGRVYLSMRGTEFGKDKTDKYDLYADADLALNTLARKQVDEMVKWWVKETADAQGAIPAEYLKNGITVVGHSLGGHLASAFARIFDGYQGLKINGVDTFNSAGFIDRSEAAFKEIEKALGIGSTAFYQGQNNYYTEHGINVTTNDWWFKQVGERQTVFSEESKGLIDGIENHSMYKITDALALAYTLSLLDKNLTLGQFNKILNAASHKPEDSLEKVLDFVRGIVFQKADLAATAIGDVSDDAPSRVQYHRHLAELQEKISEIKESGNQAIQFIAVSLDIANSNTADGMAMRYALHHMQPFALTGLDYSKLNTGQEYSLYSSDNPNGMTANYIAARFEMLKHYEQYATKDLSELNWLENNHLKEIYHYHDLKTDFHARVAAAEPLDPTEKITRFGSDGDESLKGGRLGDKLFGGAGDDVLEGKAGSDYLEGGRGRDVYRIEGIDTVFDSDGSGEIVFSDSLKATRFMRNSAEDKSWYSVDENGKPDNQMTALRPEGSNVLMVKHGRDTAVIKDFFHGDNSRGLGIELVTKEAADQAASGNLVLTGGYGQADKYNIFYAAGSDRHFNLTGGGKADLVFATAAGALTVAVGEGNDRVYGSYGADVIDGGDGNDILNGSGFVSADKPEAEKALDRDIIIGGSGRDLIYGLAGDDIVYSEFKGSHLLEESTGERGDWVVAGEGNDEVYGSQNCDLLTGGEGSDTIFGGAGDDVILGDAFYRYGSRSHYLYIEGSGVTYGYTPIAPIMPFVPGTMMPTISPAARTALTSEYTFKNGAWEAQYINSFSFTHREMDEWEVTIDPQTGDYALTATVPLYDSVHRVSVGGAADFLYGGAGNDLIIGQDGNDYLDGGKGDDILWGDDNRDASVSRDDYLYGGDGDDKLYGGKGHDTLESGVGRDLLDGGEGYDVYIFSSGDLQNPYDVKTIIDEDKSGLILIDGMALDSLNWKLAREGHWVSAQGLSLTMNGSRLLVESDRFSSQIVIEDFSDGMFGLNLFQNNAPEASTQPEALSLKIGETFTYQLADNLFIDDKGIEQYQITRSDGSPLPQSWKFDSATRTLSGMVGEELSGKLDLTITAIDAEGLDTSQNWTIIINENHAPLVQGRLDTAYIKVGQPWEFTIPQGHFTDPDGDKLTYRAVTVDGGELPKWLTFDAERQVLNGIAPNAGNLQINWLQRMPMVNRPPHC
;
A
#
# COMPACT_ATOMS: atom_id res chain seq x y z
N MET A 1 -31.24 -19.52 16.44
CA MET A 1 -30.97 -18.06 16.47
C MET A 1 -31.45 -17.51 17.79
N ILE A 2 -30.58 -16.79 18.49
CA ILE A 2 -30.86 -16.16 19.78
C ILE A 2 -31.71 -14.92 19.56
N ASN A 3 -32.76 -14.73 20.37
CA ASN A 3 -33.59 -13.54 20.32
C ASN A 3 -33.05 -12.51 21.32
N LEU A 4 -32.44 -11.43 20.82
CA LEU A 4 -31.78 -10.39 21.63
C LEU A 4 -32.70 -9.75 22.67
N LYS A 5 -34.01 -9.62 22.38
CA LYS A 5 -35.01 -9.13 23.34
C LYS A 5 -35.18 -10.08 24.52
N GLU A 6 -35.27 -11.38 24.25
CA GLU A 6 -35.43 -12.39 25.31
C GLU A 6 -34.20 -12.42 26.22
N VAL A 7 -33.00 -12.40 25.64
CA VAL A 7 -31.75 -12.45 26.40
C VAL A 7 -31.55 -11.21 27.26
N TYR A 8 -31.85 -10.02 26.72
CA TYR A 8 -31.83 -8.80 27.50
C TYR A 8 -32.77 -8.88 28.71
N VAL A 9 -34.01 -9.36 28.52
CA VAL A 9 -34.96 -9.56 29.62
C VAL A 9 -34.47 -10.58 30.63
N SER A 10 -33.95 -11.72 30.17
CA SER A 10 -33.34 -12.74 31.04
C SER A 10 -32.19 -12.15 31.88
N SER A 11 -31.36 -11.28 31.31
CA SER A 11 -30.26 -10.61 32.03
C SER A 11 -30.78 -9.64 33.11
N LEU A 12 -31.82 -8.86 32.79
CA LEU A 12 -32.44 -7.93 33.74
C LEU A 12 -33.10 -8.66 34.90
N LEU A 13 -33.85 -9.73 34.62
CA LEU A 13 -34.52 -10.54 35.63
C LEU A 13 -33.52 -11.32 36.48
N SER A 14 -32.39 -11.74 35.91
CA SER A 14 -31.27 -12.34 36.64
C SER A 14 -30.67 -11.34 37.64
N SER A 15 -30.34 -10.12 37.18
CA SER A 15 -29.82 -9.03 38.02
C SER A 15 -30.83 -8.61 39.11
N ALA A 16 -32.11 -8.45 38.76
CA ALA A 16 -33.18 -8.10 39.70
C ALA A 16 -33.36 -9.12 40.83
N GLY A 17 -32.98 -10.39 40.61
CA GLY A 17 -33.00 -11.45 41.63
C GLY A 17 -32.07 -11.18 42.83
N TYR A 18 -31.11 -10.25 42.69
CA TYR A 18 -30.15 -9.87 43.74
C TYR A 18 -30.66 -8.81 44.72
N VAL A 19 -31.87 -8.27 44.52
CA VAL A 19 -32.42 -7.20 45.34
C VAL A 19 -33.15 -7.73 46.59
N ASP A 20 -32.61 -7.42 47.78
CA ASP A 20 -33.11 -7.89 49.09
C ASP A 20 -34.47 -7.31 49.55
N GLY A 21 -35.09 -6.40 48.77
CA GLY A 21 -36.30 -5.64 49.15
C GLY A 21 -37.62 -6.07 48.49
N LEU A 22 -37.62 -7.09 47.64
CA LEU A 22 -38.80 -7.49 46.86
C LEU A 22 -39.98 -8.04 47.70
N LYS A 23 -39.78 -8.26 49.00
CA LYS A 23 -40.84 -8.60 49.96
C LYS A 23 -41.60 -7.38 50.49
N GLU A 24 -41.12 -6.17 50.23
CA GLU A 24 -41.67 -4.89 50.74
C GLU A 24 -42.57 -4.15 49.72
N LEU A 25 -42.98 -4.84 48.64
CA LEU A 25 -43.83 -4.31 47.55
C LEU A 25 -45.13 -3.64 48.02
N ASP A 26 -45.64 -4.00 49.20
CA ASP A 26 -46.82 -3.37 49.79
C ASP A 26 -46.58 -1.92 50.26
N SER A 27 -45.32 -1.43 50.24
CA SER A 27 -44.90 -0.13 50.78
C SER A 27 -44.10 0.77 49.82
N LEU A 28 -43.53 0.22 48.74
CA LEU A 28 -42.72 0.93 47.74
C LEU A 28 -43.02 0.41 46.32
N SER A 29 -42.86 1.24 45.29
CA SER A 29 -42.99 0.80 43.89
C SER A 29 -41.88 -0.19 43.52
N LEU A 30 -42.13 -1.07 42.55
CA LEU A 30 -41.17 -2.08 42.12
C LEU A 30 -39.90 -1.42 41.56
N SER A 31 -40.05 -0.33 40.81
CA SER A 31 -38.91 0.45 40.30
C SER A 31 -38.01 1.00 41.41
N ASN A 32 -38.59 1.56 42.48
CA ASN A 32 -37.81 2.12 43.59
C ASN A 32 -36.99 1.06 44.33
N ILE A 33 -37.52 -0.17 44.41
CA ILE A 33 -36.81 -1.31 45.01
C ILE A 33 -35.63 -1.72 44.11
N LEU A 34 -35.83 -1.76 42.79
CA LEU A 34 -34.86 -2.24 41.82
C LEU A 34 -33.71 -1.25 41.52
N ASN A 35 -33.89 0.05 41.75
CA ASN A 35 -32.90 1.09 41.45
C ASN A 35 -31.55 0.95 42.18
N ASN A 36 -31.46 0.08 43.18
CA ASN A 36 -30.20 -0.22 43.87
C ASN A 36 -29.29 -1.18 43.08
N GLN A 37 -29.81 -1.83 42.03
CA GLN A 37 -29.12 -2.87 41.26
C GLN A 37 -29.27 -2.68 39.74
N LEU A 38 -30.30 -1.95 39.31
CA LEU A 38 -30.60 -1.66 37.91
C LEU A 38 -30.66 -0.15 37.69
N SER A 39 -30.39 0.28 36.46
CA SER A 39 -30.60 1.68 36.09
C SER A 39 -32.08 2.04 36.26
N LYS A 40 -32.37 3.32 36.54
CA LYS A 40 -33.76 3.78 36.73
C LYS A 40 -34.69 3.36 35.57
N ARG A 41 -34.20 3.40 34.33
CA ARG A 41 -34.94 3.01 33.14
C ARG A 41 -35.15 1.49 33.05
N GLN A 42 -34.14 0.69 33.37
CA GLN A 42 -34.26 -0.76 33.45
C GLN A 42 -35.30 -1.18 34.51
N SER A 43 -35.28 -0.53 35.68
CA SER A 43 -36.26 -0.72 36.76
C SER A 43 -37.69 -0.35 36.33
N GLU A 44 -37.86 0.79 35.66
CA GLU A 44 -39.15 1.21 35.07
C GLU A 44 -39.64 0.23 34.00
N PHE A 45 -38.74 -0.31 33.16
CA PHE A 45 -39.06 -1.32 32.15
C PHE A 45 -39.58 -2.61 32.80
N LEU A 46 -38.89 -3.13 33.82
CA LEU A 46 -39.36 -4.32 34.54
C LEU A 46 -40.68 -4.05 35.26
N GLU A 47 -40.85 -2.89 35.92
CA GLU A 47 -42.11 -2.53 36.55
C GLU A 47 -43.27 -2.42 35.55
N LYS A 48 -43.03 -1.91 34.34
CA LYS A 48 -44.05 -1.82 33.30
C LYS A 48 -44.47 -3.20 32.79
N ASN A 49 -43.52 -4.12 32.65
CA ASN A 49 -43.72 -5.38 31.93
C ASN A 49 -43.95 -6.60 32.81
N PHE A 50 -43.51 -6.58 34.07
CA PHE A 50 -43.52 -7.73 34.96
C PHE A 50 -44.15 -7.43 36.31
N LYS A 51 -44.68 -8.46 36.94
CA LYS A 51 -45.09 -8.46 38.35
C LYS A 51 -44.44 -9.65 39.07
N VAL A 52 -44.13 -9.45 40.34
CA VAL A 52 -43.59 -10.51 41.21
C VAL A 52 -44.76 -11.34 41.73
N ILE A 53 -44.68 -12.66 41.56
CA ILE A 53 -45.68 -13.61 42.06
C ILE A 53 -45.33 -14.08 43.46
N THR A 54 -44.09 -14.52 43.65
CA THR A 54 -43.59 -14.98 44.93
C THR A 54 -42.09 -14.78 45.01
N THR A 55 -41.60 -14.62 46.25
CA THR A 55 -40.17 -14.50 46.54
C THR A 55 -39.80 -15.48 47.65
N TYR A 56 -38.66 -16.12 47.48
CA TYR A 56 -37.98 -16.89 48.51
C TYR A 56 -36.66 -16.20 48.82
N GLY A 57 -36.39 -15.98 50.11
CA GLY A 57 -35.19 -15.25 50.53
C GLY A 57 -34.35 -16.08 51.46
N ALA A 58 -33.04 -16.05 51.27
CA ALA A 58 -32.07 -16.72 52.12
C ALA A 58 -32.01 -16.10 53.53
N ASN A 59 -31.63 -16.91 54.52
CA ASN A 59 -31.36 -16.43 55.87
C ASN A 59 -29.96 -15.79 55.89
N LYS A 60 -29.84 -14.48 56.20
CA LYS A 60 -28.58 -13.69 56.15
C LYS A 60 -27.42 -14.18 57.04
N GLN A 61 -27.61 -15.28 57.78
CA GLN A 61 -26.64 -15.83 58.75
C GLN A 61 -26.15 -17.25 58.40
N ALA A 62 -26.60 -17.84 57.28
CA ALA A 62 -26.19 -19.16 56.81
C ALA A 62 -26.18 -19.20 55.26
N PRO A 63 -25.41 -20.09 54.62
CA PRO A 63 -25.51 -20.30 53.18
C PRO A 63 -26.93 -20.74 52.82
N GLY A 64 -27.61 -19.97 51.98
CA GLY A 64 -28.98 -20.24 51.59
C GLY A 64 -29.24 -20.02 50.10
N PHE A 65 -30.47 -20.27 49.71
CA PHE A 65 -31.00 -20.09 48.35
C PHE A 65 -32.02 -18.95 48.35
N ALA A 66 -32.04 -18.15 47.28
CA ALA A 66 -33.08 -17.16 47.03
C ALA A 66 -33.62 -17.31 45.60
N ALA A 67 -34.91 -17.03 45.43
CA ALA A 67 -35.56 -17.07 44.13
C ALA A 67 -36.71 -16.08 44.02
N VAL A 68 -36.95 -15.61 42.81
CA VAL A 68 -38.06 -14.72 42.48
C VAL A 68 -38.80 -15.28 41.28
N LEU A 69 -40.11 -15.43 41.42
CA LEU A 69 -40.99 -15.82 40.31
C LEU A 69 -41.67 -14.59 39.73
N TRP A 70 -41.45 -14.35 38.44
CA TRP A 70 -41.97 -13.21 37.69
C TRP A 70 -43.02 -13.67 36.69
N GLU A 71 -44.07 -12.88 36.50
CA GLU A 71 -45.05 -13.07 35.43
C GLU A 71 -45.12 -11.80 34.59
N GLY A 72 -45.12 -11.96 33.26
CA GLY A 72 -45.37 -10.86 32.34
C GLY A 72 -46.79 -10.33 32.49
N LYS A 73 -46.93 -9.01 32.61
CA LYS A 73 -48.22 -8.32 32.77
C LYS A 73 -49.07 -8.45 31.51
N GLU A 74 -50.38 -8.57 31.67
CA GLU A 74 -51.32 -8.48 30.55
C GLU A 74 -51.12 -7.17 29.77
N GLY A 75 -51.09 -7.26 28.44
CA GLY A 75 -50.82 -6.12 27.56
C GLY A 75 -49.34 -5.81 27.32
N SER A 76 -48.41 -6.53 27.95
CA SER A 76 -46.98 -6.51 27.59
C SER A 76 -46.65 -7.57 26.53
N ASP A 77 -45.50 -7.42 25.86
CA ASP A 77 -44.97 -8.44 24.93
C ASP A 77 -44.61 -9.77 25.62
N PHE A 78 -44.61 -9.79 26.94
CA PHE A 78 -44.28 -10.94 27.77
C PHE A 78 -45.50 -11.55 28.46
N ALA A 79 -46.72 -11.10 28.12
CA ALA A 79 -47.96 -11.60 28.71
C ALA A 79 -48.04 -13.14 28.62
N GLY A 80 -48.37 -13.78 29.74
CA GLY A 80 -48.45 -15.24 29.85
C GLY A 80 -47.10 -15.96 29.96
N ARG A 81 -45.98 -15.24 29.98
CA ARG A 81 -44.64 -15.80 30.21
C ARG A 81 -44.26 -15.69 31.68
N VAL A 82 -43.54 -16.70 32.15
CA VAL A 82 -43.13 -16.83 33.55
C VAL A 82 -41.63 -17.07 33.63
N TYR A 83 -40.96 -16.31 34.50
CA TYR A 83 -39.52 -16.40 34.70
C TYR A 83 -39.21 -16.74 36.16
N LEU A 84 -38.27 -17.63 36.37
CA LEU A 84 -37.75 -17.98 37.68
C LEU A 84 -36.30 -17.51 37.78
N SER A 85 -36.07 -16.42 38.51
CA SER A 85 -34.73 -15.91 38.79
C SER A 85 -34.18 -16.59 40.04
N MET A 86 -32.93 -17.05 39.96
CA MET A 86 -32.25 -17.72 41.07
C MET A 86 -31.00 -16.98 41.53
N ARG A 87 -30.75 -17.03 42.85
CA ARG A 87 -29.61 -16.41 43.51
C ARG A 87 -29.04 -17.34 44.59
N GLY A 88 -27.71 -17.46 44.63
CA GLY A 88 -26.94 -18.05 45.74
C GLY A 88 -26.56 -17.02 46.81
N THR A 89 -26.28 -17.46 48.04
CA THR A 89 -25.87 -16.55 49.13
C THR A 89 -24.35 -16.38 49.21
N GLU A 90 -23.89 -15.13 49.28
CA GLU A 90 -22.49 -14.69 49.42
C GLU A 90 -22.00 -14.74 50.89
N PHE A 91 -20.72 -15.10 51.11
CA PHE A 91 -20.08 -15.12 52.44
C PHE A 91 -19.24 -13.86 52.70
N GLY A 92 -19.64 -13.05 53.67
CA GLY A 92 -18.73 -12.16 54.41
C GLY A 92 -18.46 -10.77 53.82
N LYS A 93 -18.16 -9.82 54.71
CA LYS A 93 -18.00 -8.38 54.45
C LYS A 93 -16.65 -8.06 53.78
N ASP A 94 -16.68 -7.78 52.48
CA ASP A 94 -16.10 -6.60 51.85
C ASP A 94 -16.53 -6.61 50.37
N LYS A 95 -17.20 -5.53 49.94
CA LYS A 95 -17.88 -5.42 48.64
C LYS A 95 -16.91 -5.25 47.47
N THR A 96 -16.06 -6.22 47.21
CA THR A 96 -15.21 -6.21 46.01
C THR A 96 -15.42 -7.50 45.23
N ASP A 97 -15.80 -7.38 43.96
CA ASP A 97 -16.08 -8.48 43.02
C ASP A 97 -14.98 -9.57 42.99
N LYS A 98 -13.75 -9.22 43.40
CA LYS A 98 -12.63 -10.16 43.60
C LYS A 98 -12.91 -11.34 44.53
N TYR A 99 -13.75 -11.21 45.56
CA TYR A 99 -14.01 -12.31 46.51
C TYR A 99 -15.21 -13.17 46.15
N ASP A 100 -16.15 -12.67 45.35
CA ASP A 100 -17.37 -13.37 44.95
C ASP A 100 -17.05 -14.57 44.06
N LEU A 101 -16.19 -14.37 43.06
CA LEU A 101 -15.81 -15.43 42.12
C LEU A 101 -15.06 -16.62 42.78
N TYR A 102 -14.10 -16.33 43.67
CA TYR A 102 -13.37 -17.39 44.39
C TYR A 102 -14.27 -18.10 45.40
N ALA A 103 -15.21 -17.38 46.03
CA ALA A 103 -16.22 -17.98 46.87
C ALA A 103 -17.15 -18.87 46.06
N ASP A 104 -17.60 -18.45 44.88
CA ASP A 104 -18.51 -19.20 44.01
C ASP A 104 -17.86 -20.46 43.41
N ALA A 105 -16.61 -20.39 42.99
CA ALA A 105 -15.84 -21.55 42.55
C ALA A 105 -15.62 -22.55 43.71
N ASP A 106 -15.28 -22.08 44.91
CA ASP A 106 -15.13 -22.92 46.10
C ASP A 106 -16.49 -23.49 46.59
N LEU A 107 -17.58 -22.76 46.41
CA LEU A 107 -18.95 -23.18 46.72
C LEU A 107 -19.42 -24.31 45.79
N ALA A 108 -19.18 -24.18 44.47
CA ALA A 108 -19.49 -25.22 43.47
C ALA A 108 -18.71 -26.53 43.71
N LEU A 109 -17.55 -26.46 44.36
CA LEU A 109 -16.70 -27.61 44.69
C LEU A 109 -17.02 -28.28 46.05
N ASN A 110 -17.73 -27.59 46.95
CA ASN A 110 -17.91 -28.00 48.35
C ASN A 110 -19.35 -28.47 48.72
N THR A 111 -19.49 -29.00 49.94
CA THR A 111 -20.78 -29.46 50.52
C THR A 111 -21.86 -28.35 50.65
N LEU A 112 -21.53 -27.09 50.37
CA LEU A 112 -22.42 -25.94 50.50
C LEU A 112 -23.35 -25.72 49.29
N ALA A 113 -22.84 -25.77 48.04
CA ALA A 113 -23.71 -25.68 46.86
C ALA A 113 -24.74 -26.83 46.85
N ARG A 114 -24.34 -28.01 47.31
CA ARG A 114 -25.26 -29.13 47.55
C ARG A 114 -26.38 -28.79 48.55
N LYS A 115 -26.08 -28.07 49.64
CA LYS A 115 -27.12 -27.62 50.59
C LYS A 115 -28.08 -26.62 49.95
N GLN A 116 -27.60 -25.73 49.09
CA GLN A 116 -28.44 -24.77 48.38
C GLN A 116 -29.35 -25.47 47.35
N VAL A 117 -28.83 -26.47 46.62
CA VAL A 117 -29.66 -27.34 45.76
C VAL A 117 -30.70 -28.10 46.58
N ASP A 118 -30.33 -28.68 47.73
CA ASP A 118 -31.27 -29.35 48.63
C ASP A 118 -32.36 -28.40 49.17
N GLU A 119 -32.00 -27.15 49.49
CA GLU A 119 -32.94 -26.11 49.93
C GLU A 119 -33.87 -25.67 48.79
N MET A 120 -33.33 -25.44 47.60
CA MET A 120 -34.09 -25.16 46.38
C MET A 120 -35.11 -26.28 46.10
N VAL A 121 -34.70 -27.54 46.20
CA VAL A 121 -35.58 -28.70 45.97
C VAL A 121 -36.70 -28.74 47.00
N LYS A 122 -36.38 -28.58 48.29
CA LYS A 122 -37.38 -28.56 49.37
C LYS A 122 -38.36 -27.40 49.22
N TRP A 123 -37.85 -26.23 48.84
CA TRP A 123 -38.67 -25.04 48.61
C TRP A 123 -39.63 -25.29 47.44
N TRP A 124 -39.11 -25.69 46.27
CA TRP A 124 -39.94 -25.89 45.08
C TRP A 124 -41.04 -26.92 45.33
N VAL A 125 -40.68 -28.09 45.85
CA VAL A 125 -41.66 -29.15 46.17
C VAL A 125 -42.72 -28.69 47.16
N LYS A 126 -42.36 -27.83 48.12
CA LYS A 126 -43.32 -27.27 49.08
C LYS A 126 -44.26 -26.25 48.41
N GLU A 127 -43.73 -25.34 47.60
CA GLU A 127 -44.50 -24.28 46.97
C GLU A 127 -45.37 -24.77 45.80
N THR A 128 -45.07 -25.95 45.24
CA THR A 128 -45.88 -26.61 44.19
C THR A 128 -46.80 -27.72 44.71
N ALA A 129 -46.83 -27.98 46.03
CA ALA A 129 -47.75 -28.94 46.64
C ALA A 129 -49.18 -28.38 46.78
N ASP A 130 -50.19 -29.18 46.41
CA ASP A 130 -51.61 -28.80 46.26
C ASP A 130 -52.22 -27.94 47.40
N ALA A 131 -53.15 -27.06 47.02
CA ALA A 131 -54.05 -26.19 47.79
C ALA A 131 -53.45 -25.22 48.85
N GLN A 132 -52.17 -25.31 49.20
CA GLN A 132 -51.51 -24.40 50.16
C GLN A 132 -50.21 -23.74 49.64
N GLY A 133 -49.67 -24.16 48.49
CA GLY A 133 -48.46 -23.56 47.91
C GLY A 133 -48.70 -22.20 47.25
N ALA A 134 -47.67 -21.34 47.22
CA ALA A 134 -47.77 -20.00 46.64
C ALA A 134 -47.64 -19.97 45.10
N ILE A 135 -47.31 -21.10 44.44
CA ILE A 135 -47.11 -21.16 42.98
C ILE A 135 -48.36 -21.76 42.29
N PRO A 136 -49.03 -21.01 41.39
CA PRO A 136 -50.17 -21.51 40.62
C PRO A 136 -49.88 -22.76 39.79
N ALA A 137 -50.81 -23.73 39.83
CA ALA A 137 -50.68 -25.00 39.10
C ALA A 137 -50.64 -24.85 37.57
N GLU A 138 -51.10 -23.72 37.03
CA GLU A 138 -51.06 -23.41 35.59
C GLU A 138 -49.64 -23.15 35.06
N TYR A 139 -48.73 -22.65 35.90
CA TYR A 139 -47.33 -22.43 35.52
C TYR A 139 -46.56 -23.73 35.35
N LEU A 140 -46.97 -24.79 36.04
CA LEU A 140 -46.45 -26.13 35.80
C LEU A 140 -46.73 -26.55 34.35
N LYS A 141 -47.89 -26.23 33.78
CA LYS A 141 -48.25 -26.65 32.41
C LYS A 141 -47.78 -25.71 31.30
N ASN A 142 -47.86 -24.40 31.53
CA ASN A 142 -47.49 -23.37 30.54
C ASN A 142 -45.97 -23.20 30.42
N GLY A 143 -45.24 -23.65 31.45
CA GLY A 143 -43.81 -23.71 31.50
C GLY A 143 -43.14 -22.39 31.92
N ILE A 144 -41.88 -22.51 32.33
CA ILE A 144 -41.10 -21.41 32.91
C ILE A 144 -39.73 -21.28 32.23
N THR A 145 -39.24 -20.06 32.09
CA THR A 145 -37.86 -19.76 31.74
C THR A 145 -37.07 -19.56 33.02
N VAL A 146 -35.93 -20.24 33.17
CA VAL A 146 -35.12 -20.18 34.39
C VAL A 146 -33.87 -19.35 34.11
N VAL A 147 -33.60 -18.38 34.98
CA VAL A 147 -32.49 -17.44 34.81
C VAL A 147 -31.66 -17.32 36.07
N GLY A 148 -30.37 -17.03 35.93
CA GLY A 148 -29.49 -16.79 37.07
C GLY A 148 -28.09 -16.36 36.66
N HIS A 149 -27.45 -15.59 37.54
CA HIS A 149 -26.07 -15.12 37.40
C HIS A 149 -25.15 -15.86 38.37
N SER A 150 -23.91 -16.12 37.97
CA SER A 150 -22.89 -16.78 38.79
C SER A 150 -23.38 -18.08 39.45
N LEU A 151 -23.32 -18.19 40.77
CA LEU A 151 -23.88 -19.32 41.54
C LEU A 151 -25.40 -19.46 41.38
N GLY A 152 -26.13 -18.38 41.14
CA GLY A 152 -27.53 -18.40 40.74
C GLY A 152 -27.76 -19.12 39.40
N GLY A 153 -26.84 -18.96 38.44
CA GLY A 153 -26.85 -19.69 37.17
C GLY A 153 -26.60 -21.19 37.34
N HIS A 154 -25.70 -21.56 38.26
CA HIS A 154 -25.48 -22.96 38.64
C HIS A 154 -26.76 -23.59 39.20
N LEU A 155 -27.46 -22.87 40.08
CA LEU A 155 -28.74 -23.28 40.64
C LEU A 155 -29.84 -23.37 39.58
N ALA A 156 -29.90 -22.41 38.64
CA ALA A 156 -30.84 -22.43 37.52
C ALA A 156 -30.65 -23.68 36.63
N SER A 157 -29.40 -24.02 36.33
CA SER A 157 -29.02 -25.21 35.57
C SER A 157 -29.41 -26.50 36.30
N ALA A 158 -29.15 -26.57 37.61
CA ALA A 158 -29.53 -27.70 38.46
C ALA A 158 -31.05 -27.84 38.57
N PHE A 159 -31.76 -26.72 38.69
CA PHE A 159 -33.22 -26.69 38.76
C PHE A 159 -33.85 -27.24 37.48
N ALA A 160 -33.42 -26.74 36.31
CA ALA A 160 -33.95 -27.18 35.04
C ALA A 160 -33.74 -28.69 34.84
N ARG A 161 -32.55 -29.19 35.21
CA ARG A 161 -32.27 -30.63 35.20
C ARG A 161 -33.20 -31.44 36.09
N ILE A 162 -33.39 -31.02 37.34
CA ILE A 162 -34.15 -31.79 38.33
C ILE A 162 -35.66 -31.76 38.03
N PHE A 163 -36.17 -30.62 37.57
CA PHE A 163 -37.61 -30.37 37.54
C PHE A 163 -38.26 -30.35 36.16
N ASP A 164 -37.50 -30.39 35.05
CA ASP A 164 -38.12 -30.55 33.74
C ASP A 164 -38.88 -31.88 33.64
N GLY A 165 -40.18 -31.81 33.35
CA GLY A 165 -41.12 -32.94 33.37
C GLY A 165 -41.62 -33.34 34.77
N TYR A 166 -41.04 -32.85 35.87
CA TYR A 166 -41.49 -33.18 37.22
C TYR A 166 -42.86 -32.55 37.51
N GLN A 167 -43.83 -33.37 37.94
CA GLN A 167 -45.23 -32.94 38.14
C GLN A 167 -45.84 -32.22 36.92
N GLY A 168 -45.36 -32.53 35.71
CA GLY A 168 -45.80 -31.90 34.48
C GLY A 168 -45.23 -30.51 34.22
N LEU A 169 -44.24 -30.05 35.02
CA LEU A 169 -43.50 -28.82 34.78
C LEU A 169 -42.81 -28.86 33.40
N LYS A 170 -42.93 -27.80 32.62
CA LYS A 170 -42.21 -27.62 31.37
C LYS A 170 -41.14 -26.52 31.51
N ILE A 171 -39.88 -26.81 31.18
CA ILE A 171 -38.87 -25.76 31.04
C ILE A 171 -38.88 -25.22 29.61
N ASN A 172 -39.19 -23.93 29.47
CA ASN A 172 -39.26 -23.25 28.17
C ASN A 172 -37.90 -22.69 27.71
N GLY A 173 -36.98 -22.46 28.65
CA GLY A 173 -35.63 -21.98 28.37
C GLY A 173 -34.79 -21.87 29.65
N VAL A 174 -33.47 -21.88 29.49
CA VAL A 174 -32.51 -21.68 30.58
C VAL A 174 -31.43 -20.72 30.08
N ASP A 175 -31.42 -19.51 30.63
CA ASP A 175 -30.43 -18.49 30.31
C ASP A 175 -29.61 -18.17 31.56
N THR A 176 -28.33 -18.50 31.52
CA THR A 176 -27.41 -18.27 32.64
C THR A 176 -26.36 -17.23 32.28
N PHE A 177 -25.89 -16.46 33.26
CA PHE A 177 -24.94 -15.38 33.04
C PHE A 177 -23.71 -15.58 33.93
N ASN A 178 -22.51 -15.60 33.35
CA ASN A 178 -21.26 -15.90 34.05
C ASN A 178 -21.37 -17.14 34.97
N SER A 179 -22.15 -18.15 34.57
CA SER A 179 -22.51 -19.27 35.44
C SER A 179 -21.39 -20.28 35.59
N ALA A 180 -21.21 -20.79 36.81
CA ALA A 180 -20.33 -21.92 37.07
C ALA A 180 -20.91 -23.25 36.51
N GLY A 181 -20.02 -24.12 36.02
CA GLY A 181 -20.36 -25.47 35.56
C GLY A 181 -20.49 -26.50 36.70
N PHE A 182 -20.42 -27.79 36.36
CA PHE A 182 -20.53 -28.91 37.31
C PHE A 182 -19.32 -29.84 37.24
N ILE A 183 -18.90 -30.41 38.37
CA ILE A 183 -17.84 -31.43 38.40
C ILE A 183 -18.42 -32.86 38.29
N ASP A 184 -17.60 -33.85 37.92
CA ASP A 184 -18.04 -35.24 37.82
C ASP A 184 -18.69 -35.80 39.09
N ARG A 185 -18.23 -35.34 40.27
CA ARG A 185 -18.80 -35.76 41.57
C ARG A 185 -20.22 -35.25 41.80
N SER A 186 -20.67 -34.20 41.09
CA SER A 186 -22.03 -33.67 41.20
C SER A 186 -23.07 -34.71 40.79
N GLU A 187 -22.69 -35.71 39.98
CA GLU A 187 -23.61 -36.72 39.48
C GLU A 187 -24.10 -37.71 40.53
N ALA A 188 -23.31 -37.95 41.57
CA ALA A 188 -23.75 -38.71 42.73
C ALA A 188 -24.84 -37.95 43.51
N ALA A 189 -24.74 -36.61 43.60
CA ALA A 189 -25.72 -35.78 44.29
C ALA A 189 -27.06 -35.74 43.53
N PHE A 190 -27.04 -35.60 42.20
CA PHE A 190 -28.26 -35.66 41.38
C PHE A 190 -28.99 -37.00 41.54
N LYS A 191 -28.27 -38.14 41.52
CA LYS A 191 -28.89 -39.47 41.75
C LYS A 191 -29.55 -39.62 43.12
N GLU A 192 -28.99 -39.01 44.16
CA GLU A 192 -29.60 -39.01 45.49
C GLU A 192 -30.89 -38.17 45.52
N ILE A 193 -30.90 -37.01 44.86
CA ILE A 193 -32.09 -36.15 44.72
C ILE A 193 -33.17 -36.85 43.87
N GLU A 194 -32.80 -37.44 42.73
CA GLU A 194 -33.70 -38.19 41.85
C GLU A 194 -34.41 -39.32 42.62
N LYS A 195 -33.64 -40.07 43.42
CA LYS A 195 -34.18 -41.12 44.30
C LYS A 195 -35.10 -40.55 45.38
N ALA A 196 -34.77 -39.40 45.97
CA ALA A 196 -35.58 -38.77 47.00
C ALA A 196 -36.92 -38.24 46.45
N LEU A 197 -36.93 -37.75 45.20
CA LEU A 197 -38.12 -37.27 44.51
C LEU A 197 -38.92 -38.38 43.80
N GLY A 198 -38.34 -39.59 43.69
CA GLY A 198 -38.97 -40.72 43.00
C GLY A 198 -39.04 -40.54 41.48
N ILE A 199 -38.11 -39.79 40.90
CA ILE A 199 -38.02 -39.52 39.46
C ILE A 199 -36.97 -40.42 38.79
N GLY A 200 -37.08 -40.58 37.47
CA GLY A 200 -36.06 -41.27 36.67
C GLY A 200 -34.78 -40.46 36.54
N SER A 201 -33.78 -41.04 35.87
CA SER A 201 -32.53 -40.33 35.56
C SER A 201 -32.81 -39.08 34.74
N THR A 202 -32.27 -37.95 35.16
CA THR A 202 -32.42 -36.64 34.51
C THR A 202 -31.16 -36.26 33.74
N ALA A 203 -31.29 -35.32 32.80
CA ALA A 203 -30.19 -34.74 32.04
C ALA A 203 -30.28 -33.22 32.10
N PHE A 204 -29.15 -32.55 31.88
CA PHE A 204 -29.15 -31.09 31.73
C PHE A 204 -29.98 -30.65 30.52
N TYR A 205 -30.57 -29.46 30.62
CA TYR A 205 -31.43 -28.90 29.59
C TYR A 205 -30.62 -28.64 28.30
N GLN A 206 -31.05 -29.22 27.18
CA GLN A 206 -30.28 -29.17 25.93
C GLN A 206 -30.25 -27.78 25.28
N GLY A 207 -31.28 -26.95 25.50
CA GLY A 207 -31.38 -25.59 24.94
C GLY A 207 -30.83 -24.50 25.86
N GLN A 208 -29.96 -24.83 26.82
CA GLN A 208 -29.42 -23.88 27.77
C GLN A 208 -28.38 -22.97 27.08
N ASN A 209 -28.41 -21.67 27.38
CA ASN A 209 -27.38 -20.72 26.97
C ASN A 209 -26.66 -20.18 28.19
N ASN A 210 -25.32 -20.12 28.12
CA ASN A 210 -24.49 -19.45 29.12
C ASN A 210 -23.82 -18.23 28.51
N TYR A 211 -24.27 -17.04 28.90
CA TYR A 211 -23.76 -15.76 28.43
C TYR A 211 -22.61 -15.27 29.31
N TYR A 212 -21.51 -14.84 28.69
CA TYR A 212 -20.32 -14.38 29.41
C TYR A 212 -19.58 -13.30 28.61
N THR A 213 -18.76 -12.50 29.28
CA THR A 213 -17.98 -11.41 28.68
C THR A 213 -16.76 -11.93 27.89
N GLU A 214 -16.38 -11.27 26.78
CA GLU A 214 -15.28 -11.69 25.88
C GLU A 214 -13.90 -11.86 26.57
N HIS A 215 -13.68 -11.17 27.69
CA HIS A 215 -12.46 -11.26 28.51
C HIS A 215 -12.73 -11.76 29.94
N GLY A 216 -13.84 -12.47 30.14
CA GLY A 216 -14.23 -13.08 31.42
C GLY A 216 -13.21 -14.06 32.00
N ILE A 217 -13.20 -14.20 33.33
CA ILE A 217 -12.23 -15.05 34.03
C ILE A 217 -12.42 -16.53 33.69
N ASN A 218 -11.29 -17.18 33.48
CA ASN A 218 -11.13 -18.57 33.03
C ASN A 218 -11.53 -19.66 34.08
N VAL A 219 -12.14 -19.28 35.21
CA VAL A 219 -12.48 -20.21 36.31
C VAL A 219 -13.98 -20.54 36.34
N THR A 220 -14.84 -19.59 35.99
CA THR A 220 -16.28 -19.81 35.80
C THR A 220 -16.65 -20.20 34.37
N THR A 221 -15.69 -20.15 33.44
CA THR A 221 -15.95 -20.22 31.98
C THR A 221 -15.16 -21.31 31.24
N ASN A 222 -14.47 -22.23 31.94
CA ASN A 222 -13.49 -23.12 31.30
C ASN A 222 -13.72 -24.62 31.61
N ASP A 223 -13.44 -25.51 30.64
CA ASP A 223 -13.83 -26.94 30.68
C ASP A 223 -12.87 -27.88 31.43
N TRP A 224 -11.68 -27.38 31.79
CA TRP A 224 -10.62 -28.16 32.48
C TRP A 224 -10.91 -28.48 33.96
N TRP A 225 -11.76 -27.71 34.63
CA TRP A 225 -12.10 -27.90 36.05
C TRP A 225 -13.60 -28.12 36.30
N PHE A 226 -14.48 -27.53 35.49
CA PHE A 226 -15.93 -27.71 35.55
C PHE A 226 -16.48 -28.05 34.16
N LYS A 227 -17.42 -28.98 34.07
CA LYS A 227 -18.18 -29.22 32.85
C LYS A 227 -19.23 -28.14 32.68
N GLN A 228 -19.05 -27.27 31.70
CA GLN A 228 -20.04 -26.25 31.35
C GLN A 228 -21.33 -26.87 30.80
N VAL A 229 -22.45 -26.19 31.05
CA VAL A 229 -23.78 -26.66 30.63
C VAL A 229 -24.37 -25.66 29.64
N GLY A 230 -24.79 -26.16 28.49
CA GLY A 230 -25.39 -25.35 27.43
C GLY A 230 -24.38 -24.78 26.43
N GLU A 231 -24.90 -24.06 25.44
CA GLU A 231 -24.10 -23.33 24.46
C GLU A 231 -23.52 -22.06 25.10
N ARG A 232 -22.22 -21.84 24.86
CA ARG A 232 -21.51 -20.66 25.33
C ARG A 232 -21.74 -19.51 24.36
N GLN A 233 -22.21 -18.39 24.87
CA GLN A 233 -22.56 -17.22 24.09
C GLN A 233 -21.78 -16.03 24.63
N THR A 234 -20.93 -15.44 23.78
CA THR A 234 -20.08 -14.33 24.22
C THR A 234 -20.82 -13.01 24.06
N VAL A 235 -20.62 -12.09 25.00
CA VAL A 235 -21.13 -10.73 24.99
C VAL A 235 -19.94 -9.78 25.09
N PHE A 236 -19.92 -8.75 24.24
CA PHE A 236 -18.88 -7.72 24.28
C PHE A 236 -18.79 -7.04 25.66
N SER A 237 -17.58 -6.59 26.03
CA SER A 237 -17.30 -5.86 27.27
C SER A 237 -16.22 -4.81 27.02
N GLU A 238 -16.36 -3.64 27.64
CA GLU A 238 -15.57 -2.42 27.41
C GLU A 238 -14.17 -2.38 28.04
N GLU A 239 -13.68 -3.47 28.65
CA GLU A 239 -12.38 -3.49 29.34
C GLU A 239 -11.28 -4.21 28.53
N SER A 240 -10.09 -3.59 28.45
CA SER A 240 -8.89 -4.13 27.79
C SER A 240 -8.22 -5.27 28.58
N LYS A 241 -7.32 -6.01 27.92
CA LYS A 241 -6.61 -7.18 28.49
C LYS A 241 -5.61 -6.79 29.61
N GLY A 242 -6.12 -6.49 30.80
CA GLY A 242 -5.32 -6.32 32.01
C GLY A 242 -4.98 -7.65 32.69
N LEU A 243 -3.82 -8.22 32.38
CA LEU A 243 -3.21 -9.30 33.18
C LEU A 243 -2.99 -8.84 34.63
N ILE A 244 -3.66 -9.54 35.56
CA ILE A 244 -3.28 -9.65 36.98
C ILE A 244 -3.45 -8.37 37.81
N ASP A 245 -4.63 -7.73 37.88
CA ASP A 245 -5.13 -7.17 39.16
C ASP A 245 -6.62 -6.69 39.20
N GLY A 246 -7.59 -7.43 38.65
CA GLY A 246 -9.01 -6.99 38.74
C GLY A 246 -9.98 -8.07 38.30
N ILE A 247 -10.97 -8.43 39.12
CA ILE A 247 -12.02 -9.39 38.74
C ILE A 247 -13.24 -8.58 38.26
N GLU A 248 -13.05 -7.79 37.22
CA GLU A 248 -14.02 -6.78 36.78
C GLU A 248 -14.97 -7.31 35.67
N ASN A 249 -14.63 -8.42 35.02
CA ASN A 249 -15.43 -9.02 33.94
C ASN A 249 -16.56 -9.97 34.40
N HIS A 250 -16.85 -10.05 35.70
CA HIS A 250 -17.90 -10.91 36.27
C HIS A 250 -19.23 -10.17 36.58
N SER A 251 -19.22 -8.83 36.51
CA SER A 251 -20.32 -7.99 36.95
C SER A 251 -21.51 -8.00 35.95
N MET A 252 -22.73 -8.05 36.46
CA MET A 252 -23.93 -8.14 35.62
C MET A 252 -24.24 -6.86 34.84
N TYR A 253 -23.89 -5.68 35.35
CA TYR A 253 -24.27 -4.42 34.70
C TYR A 253 -23.68 -4.30 33.28
N LYS A 254 -22.43 -4.70 33.09
CA LYS A 254 -21.75 -4.76 31.77
C LYS A 254 -22.52 -5.58 30.75
N ILE A 255 -22.91 -6.81 31.14
CA ILE A 255 -23.72 -7.69 30.28
C ILE A 255 -25.09 -7.04 30.00
N THR A 256 -25.74 -6.46 31.01
CA THR A 256 -27.05 -5.82 30.81
C THR A 256 -26.98 -4.58 29.92
N ASP A 257 -25.86 -3.86 29.91
CA ASP A 257 -25.70 -2.61 29.16
C ASP A 257 -25.38 -2.87 27.70
N ALA A 258 -24.49 -3.83 27.41
CA ALA A 258 -24.26 -4.33 26.07
C ALA A 258 -25.54 -4.94 25.46
N LEU A 259 -26.25 -5.79 26.22
CA LEU A 259 -27.51 -6.37 25.74
C LEU A 259 -28.65 -5.34 25.60
N ALA A 260 -28.63 -4.24 26.35
CA ALA A 260 -29.59 -3.14 26.17
C ALA A 260 -29.41 -2.47 24.81
N LEU A 261 -28.16 -2.24 24.38
CA LEU A 261 -27.86 -1.73 23.05
C LEU A 261 -28.18 -2.78 21.98
N ALA A 262 -27.76 -4.04 22.16
CA ALA A 262 -28.07 -5.12 21.22
C ALA A 262 -29.58 -5.25 20.97
N TYR A 263 -30.38 -5.21 22.05
CA TYR A 263 -31.84 -5.19 21.94
C TYR A 263 -32.32 -3.95 21.18
N THR A 264 -31.81 -2.77 21.51
CA THR A 264 -32.20 -1.52 20.84
C THR A 264 -31.89 -1.55 19.34
N LEU A 265 -30.69 -2.00 18.95
CA LEU A 265 -30.29 -2.12 17.54
C LEU A 265 -31.10 -3.21 16.82
N SER A 266 -31.48 -4.30 17.50
CA SER A 266 -32.36 -5.33 16.94
C SER A 266 -33.77 -4.83 16.64
N LEU A 267 -34.18 -3.69 17.22
CA LEU A 267 -35.41 -3.03 16.83
C LEU A 267 -35.27 -2.41 15.43
N LEU A 268 -34.10 -1.97 15.01
CA LEU A 268 -33.87 -1.50 13.64
C LEU A 268 -33.74 -2.69 12.68
N ASP A 269 -32.81 -3.61 12.97
CA ASP A 269 -32.56 -4.80 12.17
C ASP A 269 -32.97 -6.08 12.92
N LYS A 270 -34.11 -6.64 12.52
CA LYS A 270 -34.67 -7.87 13.12
C LYS A 270 -33.80 -9.11 12.92
N ASN A 271 -32.85 -9.07 11.99
CA ASN A 271 -31.94 -10.18 11.70
C ASN A 271 -30.59 -10.02 12.42
N LEU A 272 -30.38 -8.93 13.17
CA LEU A 272 -29.15 -8.70 13.93
C LEU A 272 -28.94 -9.85 14.94
N THR A 273 -27.84 -10.56 14.76
CA THR A 273 -27.41 -11.63 15.68
C THR A 273 -26.47 -11.10 16.75
N LEU A 274 -26.35 -11.80 17.88
CA LEU A 274 -25.39 -11.47 18.94
C LEU A 274 -23.95 -11.45 18.43
N GLY A 275 -23.59 -12.37 17.53
CA GLY A 275 -22.26 -12.41 16.92
C GLY A 275 -21.97 -11.22 16.00
N GLN A 276 -22.95 -10.76 15.22
CA GLN A 276 -22.81 -9.52 14.43
C GLN A 276 -22.69 -8.29 15.33
N PHE A 277 -23.48 -8.23 16.40
CA PHE A 277 -23.41 -7.15 17.39
C PHE A 277 -22.02 -7.06 18.05
N ASN A 278 -21.46 -8.18 18.50
CA ASN A 278 -20.11 -8.18 19.06
C ASN A 278 -19.05 -7.76 18.05
N LYS A 279 -19.16 -8.19 16.78
CA LYS A 279 -18.24 -7.75 15.72
C LYS A 279 -18.30 -6.24 15.50
N ILE A 280 -19.51 -5.67 15.49
CA ILE A 280 -19.72 -4.22 15.39
C ILE A 280 -18.99 -3.51 16.52
N LEU A 281 -19.18 -3.93 17.77
CA LEU A 281 -18.55 -3.27 18.92
C LEU A 281 -17.03 -3.41 18.94
N ASN A 282 -16.51 -4.61 18.67
CA ASN A 282 -15.06 -4.87 18.63
C ASN A 282 -14.32 -4.07 17.56
N ALA A 283 -15.02 -3.63 16.52
CA ALA A 283 -14.45 -2.85 15.42
C ALA A 283 -14.82 -1.36 15.48
N ALA A 284 -15.76 -0.96 16.35
CA ALA A 284 -16.22 0.43 16.44
C ALA A 284 -15.18 1.36 17.07
N SER A 285 -14.29 0.82 17.91
CA SER A 285 -13.29 1.61 18.60
C SER A 285 -11.96 0.91 18.83
N HIS A 286 -10.87 1.65 18.65
CA HIS A 286 -9.53 1.29 19.14
C HIS A 286 -9.33 1.55 20.65
N LYS A 287 -10.34 2.15 21.31
CA LYS A 287 -10.44 2.33 22.77
C LYS A 287 -11.66 1.53 23.23
N PRO A 288 -11.51 0.25 23.61
CA PRO A 288 -12.64 -0.61 23.94
C PRO A 288 -13.65 0.03 24.89
N GLU A 289 -13.19 0.90 25.80
CA GLU A 289 -13.98 1.62 26.80
C GLU A 289 -15.03 2.62 26.29
N ASP A 290 -15.04 2.94 25.00
CA ASP A 290 -16.01 3.88 24.40
C ASP A 290 -16.85 3.25 23.28
N SER A 291 -16.76 1.93 23.10
CA SER A 291 -17.38 1.22 21.97
C SER A 291 -18.91 1.25 22.03
N LEU A 292 -19.53 1.09 23.20
CA LEU A 292 -20.99 1.15 23.33
C LEU A 292 -21.50 2.56 23.03
N GLU A 293 -20.85 3.59 23.57
CA GLU A 293 -21.21 5.00 23.34
C GLU A 293 -21.06 5.40 21.87
N LYS A 294 -19.95 5.05 21.23
CA LYS A 294 -19.71 5.38 19.81
C LYS A 294 -20.77 4.78 18.90
N VAL A 295 -21.07 3.49 19.06
CA VAL A 295 -22.11 2.83 18.25
C VAL A 295 -23.49 3.42 18.56
N LEU A 296 -23.79 3.68 19.83
CA LEU A 296 -25.05 4.32 20.22
C LEU A 296 -25.20 5.70 19.57
N ASP A 297 -24.19 6.55 19.66
CA ASP A 297 -24.25 7.92 19.16
C ASP A 297 -24.25 8.00 17.64
N PHE A 298 -23.49 7.13 16.95
CA PHE A 298 -23.54 7.02 15.50
C PHE A 298 -24.95 6.65 15.01
N VAL A 299 -25.55 5.62 15.60
CA VAL A 299 -26.92 5.20 15.24
C VAL A 299 -27.95 6.27 15.61
N ARG A 300 -27.77 6.97 16.75
CA ARG A 300 -28.63 8.11 17.11
C ARG A 300 -28.52 9.23 16.09
N GLY A 301 -27.33 9.61 15.63
CA GLY A 301 -27.15 10.64 14.61
C GLY A 301 -27.98 10.35 13.36
N ILE A 302 -27.93 9.10 12.90
CA ILE A 302 -28.68 8.63 11.73
C ILE A 302 -30.19 8.68 11.98
N VAL A 303 -30.66 8.03 13.05
CA VAL A 303 -32.09 7.85 13.34
C VAL A 303 -32.80 9.16 13.67
N PHE A 304 -32.12 10.09 14.33
CA PHE A 304 -32.65 11.43 14.61
C PHE A 304 -32.47 12.40 13.45
N GLN A 305 -31.74 12.01 12.39
CA GLN A 305 -31.36 12.86 11.26
C GLN A 305 -30.70 14.17 11.74
N LYS A 306 -29.74 14.05 12.66
CA LYS A 306 -29.03 15.18 13.26
C LYS A 306 -27.56 14.82 13.56
N ALA A 307 -26.63 15.56 12.94
CA ALA A 307 -25.19 15.43 13.18
C ALA A 307 -24.78 15.87 14.61
N ASP A 308 -25.28 17.00 15.11
CA ASP A 308 -24.86 17.56 16.40
C ASP A 308 -25.71 17.08 17.59
N LEU A 309 -25.69 15.78 17.87
CA LEU A 309 -26.23 15.25 19.11
C LEU A 309 -25.20 15.33 20.23
N ALA A 310 -25.67 15.55 21.46
CA ALA A 310 -24.79 15.50 22.62
C ALA A 310 -24.27 14.06 22.78
N ALA A 311 -22.94 13.92 22.74
CA ALA A 311 -22.25 12.67 22.96
C ALA A 311 -22.63 12.04 24.30
N THR A 312 -22.65 10.72 24.32
CA THR A 312 -22.84 9.90 25.51
C THR A 312 -21.54 9.87 26.30
N ALA A 313 -21.62 10.06 27.61
CA ALA A 313 -20.44 10.12 28.46
C ALA A 313 -19.79 8.73 28.61
N ILE A 314 -18.51 8.63 28.26
CA ILE A 314 -17.68 7.43 28.33
C ILE A 314 -17.40 7.04 29.79
N GLY A 315 -17.43 5.73 30.09
CA GLY A 315 -16.94 5.12 31.33
C GLY A 315 -18.01 4.84 32.40
N ASP A 316 -18.15 3.59 32.83
CA ASP A 316 -19.20 3.08 33.72
C ASP A 316 -18.65 2.34 34.97
N VAL A 317 -18.05 3.09 35.91
CA VAL A 317 -17.40 2.47 37.10
C VAL A 317 -18.35 1.81 38.13
N SER A 318 -19.69 1.93 38.00
CA SER A 318 -20.68 1.31 38.91
C SER A 318 -22.13 1.34 38.37
N ASP A 319 -23.00 0.54 39.00
CA ASP A 319 -24.46 0.43 38.70
C ASP A 319 -25.22 1.78 38.64
N ASP A 320 -24.75 2.81 39.35
CA ASP A 320 -25.41 4.12 39.54
C ASP A 320 -24.62 5.32 38.98
N ALA A 321 -23.56 5.07 38.21
CA ALA A 321 -22.73 6.13 37.65
C ALA A 321 -23.55 7.12 36.77
N PRO A 322 -23.30 8.44 36.84
CA PRO A 322 -24.01 9.42 36.00
C PRO A 322 -23.92 9.15 34.50
N SER A 323 -22.78 8.63 34.03
CA SER A 323 -22.54 8.18 32.65
C SER A 323 -23.51 7.07 32.24
N ARG A 324 -23.60 5.99 33.05
CA ARG A 324 -24.54 4.89 32.87
C ARG A 324 -26.00 5.36 32.83
N VAL A 325 -26.38 6.29 33.72
CA VAL A 325 -27.74 6.89 33.72
C VAL A 325 -28.01 7.65 32.42
N GLN A 326 -27.02 8.37 31.90
CA GLN A 326 -27.11 9.07 30.61
C GLN A 326 -27.20 8.10 29.44
N TYR A 327 -26.37 7.06 29.40
CA TYR A 327 -26.39 6.01 28.39
C TYR A 327 -27.78 5.37 28.24
N HIS A 328 -28.37 4.93 29.36
CA HIS A 328 -29.73 4.36 29.36
C HIS A 328 -30.83 5.36 29.00
N ARG A 329 -30.61 6.66 29.25
CA ARG A 329 -31.52 7.71 28.79
C ARG A 329 -31.45 7.85 27.26
N HIS A 330 -30.25 7.88 26.68
CA HIS A 330 -30.05 7.96 25.24
C HIS A 330 -30.56 6.71 24.51
N LEU A 331 -30.40 5.51 25.07
CA LEU A 331 -31.02 4.28 24.57
C LEU A 331 -32.55 4.38 24.53
N ALA A 332 -33.17 4.88 25.59
CA ALA A 332 -34.63 5.03 25.65
C ALA A 332 -35.14 6.06 24.62
N GLU A 333 -34.44 7.18 24.45
CA GLU A 333 -34.73 8.18 23.41
C GLU A 333 -34.64 7.54 22.00
N LEU A 334 -33.61 6.72 21.75
CA LEU A 334 -33.47 6.00 20.49
C LEU A 334 -34.59 4.98 20.26
N GLN A 335 -34.97 4.19 21.26
CA GLN A 335 -36.07 3.22 21.16
C GLN A 335 -37.42 3.89 20.84
N GLU A 336 -37.70 5.02 21.47
CA GLU A 336 -38.90 5.82 21.18
C GLU A 336 -38.89 6.28 19.71
N LYS A 337 -37.75 6.80 19.24
CA LYS A 337 -37.61 7.25 17.86
C LYS A 337 -37.73 6.13 16.83
N ILE A 338 -37.15 4.96 17.09
CA ILE A 338 -37.29 3.77 16.24
C ILE A 338 -38.76 3.36 16.11
N SER A 339 -39.53 3.47 17.19
CA SER A 339 -40.96 3.12 17.18
C SER A 339 -41.76 4.05 16.27
N GLU A 340 -41.46 5.35 16.25
CA GLU A 340 -42.07 6.32 15.32
C GLU A 340 -41.77 5.98 13.85
N ILE A 341 -40.54 5.55 13.54
CA ILE A 341 -40.13 5.19 12.17
C ILE A 341 -40.91 3.96 11.68
N LYS A 342 -41.08 2.93 12.52
CA LYS A 342 -41.80 1.71 12.15
C LYS A 342 -43.28 1.93 11.83
N GLU A 343 -43.90 2.96 12.40
CA GLU A 343 -45.27 3.32 12.09
C GLU A 343 -45.41 4.03 10.72
N SER A 344 -44.28 4.45 10.12
CA SER A 344 -44.26 5.31 8.93
C SER A 344 -43.99 4.60 7.58
N GLY A 345 -43.47 3.37 7.55
CA GLY A 345 -43.16 2.68 6.29
C GLY A 345 -42.42 1.34 6.42
N ASN A 346 -42.40 0.56 5.32
CA ASN A 346 -42.09 -0.88 5.28
C ASN A 346 -40.69 -1.19 4.67
N GLN A 347 -39.70 -0.31 4.82
CA GLN A 347 -38.33 -0.56 4.34
C GLN A 347 -37.57 -1.45 5.34
N ALA A 348 -36.83 -2.44 4.81
CA ALA A 348 -35.99 -3.32 5.63
C ALA A 348 -34.68 -2.60 5.95
N ILE A 349 -34.55 -2.10 7.17
CA ILE A 349 -33.31 -1.50 7.68
C ILE A 349 -32.33 -2.62 8.04
N GLN A 350 -31.06 -2.48 7.65
CA GLN A 350 -30.04 -3.51 7.87
C GLN A 350 -28.68 -2.92 8.24
N PHE A 351 -27.97 -3.60 9.15
CA PHE A 351 -26.56 -3.35 9.38
C PHE A 351 -25.74 -4.14 8.36
N ILE A 352 -24.92 -3.45 7.57
CA ILE A 352 -24.03 -4.08 6.60
C ILE A 352 -22.61 -3.54 6.75
N ALA A 353 -21.62 -4.38 6.45
CA ALA A 353 -20.22 -3.96 6.47
C ALA A 353 -19.97 -2.90 5.38
N VAL A 354 -19.02 -2.00 5.63
CA VAL A 354 -18.65 -0.98 4.65
C VAL A 354 -18.06 -1.64 3.41
N SER A 355 -18.46 -1.16 2.22
CA SER A 355 -18.03 -1.69 0.92
C SER A 355 -17.61 -0.55 0.02
N LEU A 356 -16.38 -0.62 -0.52
CA LEU A 356 -15.84 0.38 -1.46
C LEU A 356 -16.73 0.52 -2.71
N ASP A 357 -17.13 -0.58 -3.34
CA ASP A 357 -17.98 -0.57 -4.54
C ASP A 357 -19.32 0.15 -4.31
N ILE A 358 -19.96 -0.12 -3.17
CA ILE A 358 -21.22 0.54 -2.81
C ILE A 358 -20.95 2.01 -2.48
N ALA A 359 -19.88 2.34 -1.76
CA ALA A 359 -19.47 3.71 -1.45
C ALA A 359 -19.18 4.55 -2.70
N ASN A 360 -18.66 3.94 -3.77
CA ASN A 360 -18.46 4.60 -5.06
C ASN A 360 -19.73 4.69 -5.92
N SER A 361 -20.84 4.09 -5.49
CA SER A 361 -22.11 4.17 -6.22
C SER A 361 -22.91 5.43 -5.86
N ASN A 362 -23.56 6.05 -6.85
CA ASN A 362 -24.49 7.17 -6.62
C ASN A 362 -25.88 6.68 -6.18
N THR A 363 -25.93 5.93 -5.09
CA THR A 363 -27.16 5.35 -4.52
C THR A 363 -27.37 5.79 -3.07
N ALA A 364 -28.58 5.56 -2.53
CA ALA A 364 -28.86 5.83 -1.11
C ALA A 364 -27.99 4.96 -0.18
N ASP A 365 -27.75 3.70 -0.56
CA ASP A 365 -26.86 2.82 0.17
C ASP A 365 -25.40 3.28 0.05
N GLY A 366 -24.98 3.80 -1.11
CA GLY A 366 -23.67 4.43 -1.27
C GLY A 366 -23.47 5.65 -0.38
N MET A 367 -24.49 6.48 -0.20
CA MET A 367 -24.45 7.60 0.75
C MET A 367 -24.32 7.11 2.20
N ALA A 368 -25.00 6.01 2.57
CA ALA A 368 -24.87 5.40 3.88
C ALA A 368 -23.44 4.87 4.14
N MET A 369 -22.79 4.31 3.12
CA MET A 369 -21.38 3.88 3.19
C MET A 369 -20.43 5.05 3.38
N ARG A 370 -20.59 6.11 2.59
CA ARG A 370 -19.76 7.32 2.69
C ARG A 370 -19.93 8.01 4.05
N TYR A 371 -21.15 8.02 4.59
CA TYR A 371 -21.40 8.48 5.95
C TYR A 371 -20.63 7.66 7.00
N ALA A 372 -20.61 6.32 6.86
CA ALA A 372 -19.84 5.44 7.75
C ALA A 372 -18.33 5.65 7.63
N LEU A 373 -17.81 5.79 6.42
CA LEU A 373 -16.38 6.10 6.15
C LEU A 373 -15.95 7.42 6.78
N HIS A 374 -16.75 8.47 6.64
CA HIS A 374 -16.46 9.77 7.23
C HIS A 374 -16.33 9.69 8.75
N HIS A 375 -17.19 8.90 9.40
CA HIS A 375 -17.22 8.73 10.86
C HIS A 375 -16.37 7.56 11.38
N MET A 376 -15.55 6.93 10.51
CA MET A 376 -14.71 5.76 10.84
C MET A 376 -15.49 4.64 11.53
N GLN A 377 -16.66 4.28 10.98
CA GLN A 377 -17.48 3.18 11.48
C GLN A 377 -17.42 1.95 10.55
N PRO A 378 -17.25 0.73 11.09
CA PRO A 378 -17.06 -0.50 10.30
C PRO A 378 -18.36 -1.03 9.66
N PHE A 379 -19.48 -0.33 9.86
CA PHE A 379 -20.78 -0.70 9.34
C PHE A 379 -21.56 0.53 8.87
N ALA A 380 -22.46 0.31 7.91
CA ALA A 380 -23.47 1.27 7.47
C ALA A 380 -24.88 0.74 7.77
N LEU A 381 -25.84 1.67 7.87
CA LEU A 381 -27.25 1.37 8.13
C LEU A 381 -28.07 1.68 6.87
N THR A 382 -28.40 0.65 6.08
CA THR A 382 -29.15 0.84 4.82
C THR A 382 -30.66 0.91 5.04
N GLY A 383 -31.38 1.37 4.03
CA GLY A 383 -32.84 1.50 4.08
C GLY A 383 -33.35 2.72 4.85
N LEU A 384 -32.47 3.69 5.17
CA LEU A 384 -32.81 4.98 5.78
C LEU A 384 -32.48 6.16 4.84
N ASP A 385 -33.13 7.29 5.07
CA ASP A 385 -32.90 8.54 4.33
C ASP A 385 -31.85 9.42 5.02
N TYR A 386 -30.72 9.60 4.32
CA TYR A 386 -29.57 10.41 4.75
C TYR A 386 -29.60 11.85 4.25
N SER A 387 -30.60 12.26 3.45
CA SER A 387 -30.63 13.58 2.81
C SER A 387 -30.55 14.76 3.78
N LYS A 388 -31.09 14.63 5.00
CA LYS A 388 -31.01 15.67 6.04
C LYS A 388 -29.69 15.71 6.80
N LEU A 389 -28.92 14.64 6.74
CA LEU A 389 -27.55 14.60 7.25
C LEU A 389 -26.58 15.14 6.20
N ASN A 390 -26.95 15.04 4.93
CA ASN A 390 -26.13 15.44 3.79
C ASN A 390 -26.54 16.80 3.21
N THR A 391 -26.84 17.79 4.05
CA THR A 391 -27.31 19.09 3.56
C THR A 391 -26.22 19.91 2.87
N GLY A 392 -24.95 19.68 3.24
CA GLY A 392 -23.79 20.25 2.55
C GLY A 392 -23.35 19.44 1.34
N GLN A 393 -23.99 18.30 1.06
CA GLN A 393 -23.63 17.33 0.02
C GLN A 393 -22.26 16.65 0.24
N GLU A 394 -21.72 16.72 1.46
CA GLU A 394 -20.44 16.13 1.87
C GLU A 394 -20.38 14.61 1.78
N TYR A 395 -21.52 13.92 1.85
CA TYR A 395 -21.64 12.46 1.69
C TYR A 395 -22.13 12.07 0.29
N SER A 396 -22.23 13.02 -0.63
CA SER A 396 -22.44 12.73 -2.06
C SER A 396 -21.11 12.47 -2.74
N LEU A 397 -21.14 11.91 -3.96
CA LEU A 397 -19.92 11.84 -4.78
C LEU A 397 -19.56 13.23 -5.28
N TYR A 398 -18.26 13.46 -5.45
CA TYR A 398 -17.76 14.64 -6.14
C TYR A 398 -18.33 14.69 -7.56
N SER A 399 -18.65 15.90 -8.00
CA SER A 399 -18.89 16.26 -9.40
C SER A 399 -18.71 17.76 -9.55
N SER A 400 -18.55 18.28 -10.77
CA SER A 400 -18.49 19.73 -11.02
C SER A 400 -19.70 20.50 -10.47
N ASP A 401 -20.88 19.87 -10.42
CA ASP A 401 -22.11 20.44 -9.86
C ASP A 401 -22.19 20.31 -8.32
N ASN A 402 -21.36 19.43 -7.74
CA ASN A 402 -21.27 19.17 -6.32
C ASN A 402 -19.80 19.11 -5.85
N PRO A 403 -19.14 20.27 -5.72
CA PRO A 403 -17.75 20.34 -5.28
C PRO A 403 -17.55 19.80 -3.86
N ASN A 404 -18.60 19.78 -3.04
CA ASN A 404 -18.49 19.30 -1.66
C ASN A 404 -18.47 17.77 -1.55
N GLY A 405 -18.69 17.04 -2.64
CA GLY A 405 -18.76 15.57 -2.60
C GLY A 405 -17.39 14.92 -2.41
N MET A 406 -17.39 13.69 -1.93
CA MET A 406 -16.16 12.90 -1.76
C MET A 406 -15.63 12.42 -3.11
N THR A 407 -14.33 12.58 -3.33
CA THR A 407 -13.63 12.03 -4.50
C THR A 407 -13.43 10.52 -4.36
N ALA A 408 -13.21 9.83 -5.49
CA ALA A 408 -12.88 8.41 -5.47
C ALA A 408 -11.58 8.13 -4.69
N ASN A 409 -10.59 9.02 -4.81
CA ASN A 409 -9.33 8.94 -4.07
C ASN A 409 -9.53 9.06 -2.55
N TYR A 410 -10.34 10.03 -2.09
CA TYR A 410 -10.69 10.16 -0.68
C TYR A 410 -11.41 8.91 -0.17
N ILE A 411 -12.41 8.40 -0.91
CA ILE A 411 -13.19 7.22 -0.51
C ILE A 411 -12.29 5.99 -0.40
N ALA A 412 -11.43 5.75 -1.38
CA ALA A 412 -10.51 4.61 -1.39
C ALA A 412 -9.51 4.69 -0.22
N ALA A 413 -8.87 5.85 -0.02
CA ALA A 413 -7.92 6.04 1.08
C ALA A 413 -8.60 5.90 2.45
N ARG A 414 -9.81 6.44 2.61
CA ARG A 414 -10.58 6.35 3.86
C ARG A 414 -11.02 4.91 4.14
N PHE A 415 -11.36 4.15 3.11
CA PHE A 415 -11.72 2.74 3.23
C PHE A 415 -10.53 1.87 3.66
N GLU A 416 -9.34 2.08 3.07
CA GLU A 416 -8.13 1.39 3.52
C GLU A 416 -7.77 1.74 4.97
N MET A 417 -7.86 3.01 5.36
CA MET A 417 -7.64 3.40 6.75
C MET A 417 -8.65 2.76 7.70
N LEU A 418 -9.93 2.63 7.31
CA LEU A 418 -10.93 1.93 8.10
C LEU A 418 -10.57 0.45 8.29
N LYS A 419 -10.05 -0.25 7.27
CA LYS A 419 -9.57 -1.63 7.44
C LYS A 419 -8.47 -1.74 8.49
N HIS A 420 -7.51 -0.81 8.48
CA HIS A 420 -6.45 -0.79 9.50
C HIS A 420 -7.00 -0.44 10.88
N TYR A 421 -7.93 0.51 10.96
CA TYR A 421 -8.66 0.83 12.19
C TYR A 421 -9.34 -0.40 12.80
N GLU A 422 -10.04 -1.19 11.99
CA GLU A 422 -10.69 -2.44 12.42
C GLU A 422 -9.66 -3.45 12.96
N GLN A 423 -8.48 -3.56 12.34
CA GLN A 423 -7.43 -4.46 12.80
C GLN A 423 -6.79 -3.99 14.12
N TYR A 424 -6.55 -2.69 14.27
CA TYR A 424 -6.06 -2.11 15.52
C TYR A 424 -7.06 -2.33 16.67
N ALA A 425 -8.34 -2.05 16.41
CA ALA A 425 -9.44 -2.25 17.35
C ALA A 425 -9.56 -3.72 17.79
N THR A 426 -9.60 -4.65 16.83
CA THR A 426 -9.79 -6.08 17.14
C THR A 426 -8.57 -6.77 17.76
N LYS A 427 -7.35 -6.27 17.50
CA LYS A 427 -6.11 -6.79 18.10
C LYS A 427 -5.74 -6.15 19.44
N ASP A 428 -6.47 -5.11 19.88
CA ASP A 428 -6.16 -4.33 21.10
C ASP A 428 -4.71 -3.81 21.07
N LEU A 429 -4.29 -3.28 19.91
CA LEU A 429 -2.93 -2.75 19.71
C LEU A 429 -2.85 -1.31 20.21
N SER A 430 -1.82 -1.01 21.00
CA SER A 430 -1.48 0.37 21.33
C SER A 430 -0.83 1.08 20.15
N GLU A 431 -0.91 2.41 20.12
CA GLU A 431 -0.31 3.27 19.09
C GLU A 431 1.22 3.09 18.93
N LEU A 432 1.89 2.46 19.90
CA LEU A 432 3.32 2.14 19.85
C LEU A 432 3.63 0.86 19.05
N ASN A 433 2.62 0.05 18.74
CA ASN A 433 2.74 -1.16 17.95
C ASN A 433 2.28 -0.89 16.51
N TRP A 434 3.04 -1.38 15.52
CA TRP A 434 2.60 -1.38 14.13
C TRP A 434 1.88 -2.69 13.77
N LEU A 435 1.04 -2.64 12.74
CA LEU A 435 0.51 -3.83 12.10
C LEU A 435 1.60 -4.46 11.24
N GLU A 436 2.03 -5.66 11.64
CA GLU A 436 2.99 -6.43 10.85
C GLU A 436 2.37 -6.94 9.54
N ASN A 437 3.00 -6.60 8.42
CA ASN A 437 2.72 -7.15 7.09
C ASN A 437 4.05 -7.41 6.37
N ASN A 438 4.46 -8.68 6.32
CA ASN A 438 5.76 -9.10 5.81
C ASN A 438 5.91 -9.00 4.28
N HIS A 439 4.85 -8.60 3.56
CA HIS A 439 4.90 -8.37 2.12
C HIS A 439 5.28 -6.93 1.76
N LEU A 440 5.40 -6.04 2.74
CA LEU A 440 5.75 -4.64 2.51
C LEU A 440 7.26 -4.44 2.50
N LYS A 441 7.76 -3.73 1.48
CA LYS A 441 9.14 -3.21 1.45
C LYS A 441 9.28 -1.91 2.25
N GLU A 442 8.19 -1.14 2.33
CA GLU A 442 8.08 0.20 2.93
C GLU A 442 7.20 0.22 4.20
N ILE A 443 7.19 1.35 4.90
CA ILE A 443 6.32 1.61 6.05
C ILE A 443 5.15 2.49 5.61
N TYR A 444 3.91 2.05 5.80
CA TYR A 444 2.72 2.86 5.54
C TYR A 444 2.23 3.51 6.83
N HIS A 445 2.01 4.82 6.80
CA HIS A 445 1.57 5.60 7.94
C HIS A 445 0.27 6.34 7.62
N TYR A 446 -0.81 5.96 8.30
CA TYR A 446 -2.11 6.59 8.21
C TYR A 446 -2.35 7.47 9.43
N HIS A 447 -2.84 8.68 9.23
CA HIS A 447 -3.19 9.58 10.31
C HIS A 447 -4.46 10.38 9.99
N ASP A 448 -5.43 10.35 10.90
CA ASP A 448 -6.68 11.10 10.83
C ASP A 448 -6.76 12.11 11.99
N LEU A 449 -6.57 13.38 11.67
CA LEU A 449 -6.50 14.44 12.69
C LEU A 449 -7.85 14.64 13.40
N LYS A 450 -8.98 14.37 12.71
CA LYS A 450 -10.32 14.54 13.28
C LYS A 450 -10.62 13.53 14.38
N THR A 451 -10.15 12.29 14.23
CA THR A 451 -10.35 11.22 15.22
C THR A 451 -9.13 10.98 16.11
N ASP A 452 -8.01 11.65 15.82
CA ASP A 452 -6.69 11.41 16.40
C ASP A 452 -6.26 9.94 16.28
N PHE A 453 -6.60 9.31 15.15
CA PHE A 453 -6.26 7.92 14.87
C PHE A 453 -4.96 7.84 14.07
N HIS A 454 -4.06 6.96 14.52
CA HIS A 454 -2.78 6.70 13.88
C HIS A 454 -2.63 5.20 13.64
N ALA A 455 -2.27 4.81 12.42
CA ALA A 455 -1.93 3.44 12.10
C ALA A 455 -0.60 3.37 11.36
N ARG A 456 0.28 2.48 11.79
CA ARG A 456 1.53 2.17 11.10
C ARG A 456 1.48 0.72 10.64
N VAL A 457 1.81 0.46 9.39
CA VAL A 457 1.79 -0.88 8.78
C VAL A 457 3.16 -1.12 8.13
N ALA A 458 3.86 -2.17 8.53
CA ALA A 458 5.22 -2.45 8.08
C ALA A 458 5.56 -3.93 8.26
N ALA A 459 6.59 -4.42 7.57
CA ALA A 459 7.19 -5.72 7.91
C ALA A 459 7.85 -5.71 9.31
N ALA A 460 8.08 -6.89 9.90
CA ALA A 460 8.79 -6.99 11.19
C ALA A 460 10.22 -6.41 11.12
N GLU A 461 10.89 -6.57 9.98
CA GLU A 461 12.14 -5.89 9.62
C GLU A 461 12.01 -5.35 8.18
N PRO A 462 11.66 -4.06 7.98
CA PRO A 462 11.48 -3.50 6.64
C PRO A 462 12.80 -3.47 5.87
N LEU A 463 12.74 -3.82 4.59
CA LEU A 463 13.90 -3.87 3.70
C LEU A 463 14.42 -2.47 3.37
N ASP A 464 13.53 -1.48 3.29
CA ASP A 464 13.85 -0.05 3.14
C ASP A 464 13.03 0.79 4.15
N PRO A 465 13.65 1.54 5.07
CA PRO A 465 12.95 2.25 6.14
C PRO A 465 12.28 3.57 5.70
N THR A 466 11.86 3.71 4.45
CA THR A 466 11.11 4.88 3.94
C THR A 466 9.62 4.77 4.28
N GLU A 467 8.96 5.92 4.53
CA GLU A 467 7.56 5.97 4.96
C GLU A 467 6.67 6.59 3.88
N LYS A 468 5.60 5.87 3.50
CA LYS A 468 4.49 6.36 2.68
C LYS A 468 3.34 6.82 3.57
N ILE A 469 2.92 8.06 3.42
CA ILE A 469 2.06 8.78 4.35
C ILE A 469 0.68 9.03 3.71
N THR A 470 -0.38 8.63 4.41
CA THR A 470 -1.76 9.03 4.11
C THR A 470 -2.32 9.83 5.27
N ARG A 471 -2.70 11.09 5.04
CA ARG A 471 -3.20 12.00 6.09
C ARG A 471 -4.55 12.58 5.75
N PHE A 472 -5.44 12.60 6.74
CA PHE A 472 -6.73 13.28 6.67
C PHE A 472 -6.76 14.40 7.72
N GLY A 473 -6.96 15.64 7.27
CA GLY A 473 -7.24 16.79 8.11
C GLY A 473 -8.69 16.79 8.61
N SER A 474 -9.07 17.88 9.26
CA SER A 474 -10.37 18.03 9.90
C SER A 474 -11.25 19.02 9.13
N ASP A 475 -12.13 19.73 9.85
CA ASP A 475 -12.92 20.82 9.29
C ASP A 475 -12.33 22.19 9.74
N GLY A 476 -11.06 22.22 10.16
CA GLY A 476 -10.33 23.39 10.64
C GLY A 476 -9.06 23.66 9.82
N ASP A 477 -8.36 24.75 10.15
CA ASP A 477 -7.14 25.14 9.43
C ASP A 477 -5.93 24.32 9.91
N GLU A 478 -5.41 23.42 9.07
CA GLU A 478 -4.32 22.51 9.40
C GLU A 478 -3.09 22.64 8.48
N SER A 479 -1.97 22.04 8.92
CA SER A 479 -0.78 21.87 8.08
C SER A 479 -0.43 20.39 8.01
N LEU A 480 -0.68 19.79 6.84
CA LEU A 480 -0.43 18.39 6.54
C LEU A 480 0.91 18.27 5.82
N LYS A 481 1.74 17.32 6.25
CA LYS A 481 3.08 17.11 5.69
C LYS A 481 3.31 15.64 5.34
N GLY A 482 3.77 15.40 4.14
CA GLY A 482 4.30 14.14 3.62
C GLY A 482 5.78 13.91 3.93
N GLY A 483 6.38 13.06 3.12
CA GLY A 483 7.57 12.25 3.30
C GLY A 483 8.56 12.48 2.16
N ARG A 484 9.00 11.42 1.48
CA ARG A 484 9.91 11.50 0.31
C ARG A 484 9.47 10.55 -0.81
N LEU A 485 8.31 9.93 -0.64
CA LEU A 485 7.69 8.92 -1.50
C LEU A 485 6.31 9.46 -1.88
N GLY A 486 5.62 8.83 -2.84
CA GLY A 486 4.28 9.27 -3.25
C GLY A 486 3.19 9.16 -2.17
N ASP A 487 2.92 10.24 -1.47
CA ASP A 487 2.01 10.37 -0.35
C ASP A 487 0.60 10.80 -0.76
N LYS A 488 -0.35 10.71 0.18
CA LYS A 488 -1.74 11.17 -0.01
C LYS A 488 -2.17 12.09 1.13
N LEU A 489 -2.37 13.36 0.85
CA LEU A 489 -2.78 14.36 1.83
C LEU A 489 -4.18 14.88 1.49
N PHE A 490 -5.11 14.79 2.44
CA PHE A 490 -6.48 15.26 2.31
C PHE A 490 -6.73 16.34 3.38
N GLY A 491 -6.88 17.60 3.00
CA GLY A 491 -7.11 18.75 3.90
C GLY A 491 -8.45 18.66 4.61
N GLY A 492 -9.54 18.60 3.83
CA GLY A 492 -10.89 18.52 4.35
C GLY A 492 -11.61 19.85 4.16
N ALA A 493 -12.01 20.50 5.24
CA ALA A 493 -12.49 21.87 5.19
C ALA A 493 -11.62 22.76 6.07
N GLY A 494 -11.47 24.03 5.72
CA GLY A 494 -10.54 24.95 6.39
C GLY A 494 -9.58 25.57 5.39
N ASP A 495 -8.75 26.50 5.83
CA ASP A 495 -7.65 27.02 5.02
C ASP A 495 -6.39 26.19 5.32
N ASP A 496 -6.19 25.08 4.60
CA ASP A 496 -5.14 24.10 4.88
C ASP A 496 -3.81 24.38 4.18
N VAL A 497 -2.72 23.82 4.70
CA VAL A 497 -1.40 23.79 4.03
C VAL A 497 -0.98 22.35 3.81
N LEU A 498 -0.96 21.90 2.55
CA LEU A 498 -0.59 20.56 2.15
C LEU A 498 0.83 20.59 1.55
N GLU A 499 1.76 19.88 2.18
CA GLU A 499 3.17 19.80 1.76
C GLU A 499 3.56 18.35 1.54
N GLY A 500 3.54 17.90 0.28
CA GLY A 500 3.93 16.55 -0.11
C GLY A 500 5.41 16.25 0.19
N LYS A 501 6.27 17.22 -0.19
CA LYS A 501 7.74 17.11 -0.30
C LYS A 501 8.11 16.26 -1.51
N ALA A 502 9.37 15.81 -1.64
CA ALA A 502 9.82 15.00 -2.76
C ALA A 502 8.96 13.74 -2.97
N GLY A 503 8.79 13.33 -4.22
CA GLY A 503 7.98 12.19 -4.62
C GLY A 503 6.94 12.63 -5.64
N SER A 504 6.05 11.70 -6.00
CA SER A 504 4.85 12.02 -6.78
C SER A 504 3.62 11.92 -5.89
N ASP A 505 3.24 13.05 -5.26
CA ASP A 505 2.22 13.07 -4.21
C ASP A 505 0.82 13.36 -4.76
N TYR A 506 -0.21 12.97 -4.00
CA TYR A 506 -1.59 13.37 -4.23
C TYR A 506 -2.06 14.30 -3.11
N LEU A 507 -2.39 15.54 -3.46
CA LEU A 507 -2.76 16.61 -2.55
C LEU A 507 -4.19 17.09 -2.85
N GLU A 508 -5.12 16.83 -1.93
CA GLU A 508 -6.53 17.21 -2.04
C GLU A 508 -6.92 18.15 -0.88
N GLY A 509 -7.06 19.45 -1.14
CA GLY A 509 -7.32 20.42 -0.06
C GLY A 509 -8.77 20.41 0.41
N GLY A 510 -9.72 20.33 -0.52
CA GLY A 510 -11.14 20.31 -0.20
C GLY A 510 -11.77 21.71 -0.22
N ARG A 511 -12.34 22.17 0.90
CA ARG A 511 -13.03 23.47 0.99
C ARG A 511 -12.24 24.48 1.79
N GLY A 512 -12.14 25.69 1.27
CA GLY A 512 -11.40 26.78 1.90
C GLY A 512 -10.15 27.10 1.09
N ARG A 513 -9.43 28.12 1.53
CA ARG A 513 -8.28 28.62 0.78
C ARG A 513 -7.05 27.81 1.16
N ASP A 514 -6.86 26.72 0.44
CA ASP A 514 -5.76 25.79 0.68
C ASP A 514 -4.44 26.26 0.03
N VAL A 515 -3.32 25.81 0.57
CA VAL A 515 -1.97 26.09 0.06
C VAL A 515 -1.27 24.78 -0.23
N TYR A 516 -0.99 24.52 -1.50
CA TYR A 516 -0.29 23.30 -1.95
C TYR A 516 1.19 23.63 -2.17
N ARG A 517 2.07 22.97 -1.42
CA ARG A 517 3.51 23.11 -1.50
C ARG A 517 4.10 21.97 -2.32
N ILE A 518 4.62 22.31 -3.50
CA ILE A 518 5.05 21.38 -4.53
C ILE A 518 6.56 21.20 -4.49
N GLU A 519 7.02 19.95 -4.46
CA GLU A 519 8.42 19.54 -4.56
C GLU A 519 8.49 18.17 -5.26
N GLY A 520 8.95 18.07 -6.52
CA GLY A 520 8.72 16.86 -7.33
C GLY A 520 7.46 16.99 -8.20
N ILE A 521 6.79 15.88 -8.53
CA ILE A 521 5.65 15.85 -9.47
C ILE A 521 4.36 15.53 -8.73
N ASP A 522 3.69 16.56 -8.23
CA ASP A 522 2.53 16.40 -7.35
C ASP A 522 1.21 16.59 -8.11
N THR A 523 0.28 15.66 -7.92
CA THR A 523 -1.11 15.82 -8.33
C THR A 523 -1.87 16.63 -7.30
N VAL A 524 -2.49 17.74 -7.75
CA VAL A 524 -3.30 18.63 -6.92
C VAL A 524 -4.75 18.56 -7.34
N PHE A 525 -5.64 18.44 -6.37
CA PHE A 525 -7.08 18.55 -6.56
C PHE A 525 -7.67 19.51 -5.53
N ASP A 526 -8.34 20.55 -6.01
CA ASP A 526 -8.99 21.54 -5.17
C ASP A 526 -10.46 21.66 -5.56
N SER A 527 -11.34 21.28 -4.63
CA SER A 527 -12.75 21.08 -4.97
C SER A 527 -13.49 22.39 -5.23
N ASP A 528 -13.08 23.49 -4.60
CA ASP A 528 -13.71 24.80 -4.74
C ASP A 528 -12.87 25.84 -5.52
N GLY A 529 -11.64 25.46 -5.85
CA GLY A 529 -10.68 26.24 -6.62
C GLY A 529 -10.19 27.50 -5.89
N SER A 530 -10.34 27.62 -4.58
CA SER A 530 -10.06 28.86 -3.85
C SER A 530 -8.65 28.98 -3.27
N GLY A 531 -7.84 27.92 -3.35
CA GLY A 531 -6.46 27.83 -2.85
C GLY A 531 -5.36 28.54 -3.66
N GLU A 532 -4.11 28.11 -3.47
CA GLU A 532 -2.92 28.57 -4.20
C GLU A 532 -1.82 27.50 -4.31
N ILE A 533 -1.08 27.50 -5.42
CA ILE A 533 0.11 26.64 -5.64
C ILE A 533 1.38 27.40 -5.29
N VAL A 534 2.27 26.77 -4.51
CA VAL A 534 3.55 27.33 -4.06
C VAL A 534 4.67 26.30 -4.26
N PHE A 535 5.74 26.67 -4.96
CA PHE A 535 6.89 25.80 -5.19
C PHE A 535 7.94 25.89 -4.06
N SER A 536 8.91 24.98 -4.10
CA SER A 536 9.94 24.77 -3.07
C SER A 536 10.75 26.03 -2.72
N ASP A 537 10.97 26.94 -3.68
CA ASP A 537 11.64 28.23 -3.50
C ASP A 537 10.71 29.36 -2.98
N SER A 538 9.48 29.02 -2.61
CA SER A 538 8.39 29.92 -2.21
C SER A 538 7.77 30.75 -3.34
N LEU A 539 8.07 30.44 -4.59
CA LEU A 539 7.44 31.07 -5.73
C LEU A 539 5.99 30.58 -5.90
N LYS A 540 5.08 31.47 -6.28
CA LYS A 540 3.64 31.17 -6.39
C LYS A 540 3.20 31.14 -7.84
N ALA A 541 2.46 30.10 -8.22
CA ALA A 541 1.76 30.10 -9.50
C ALA A 541 0.61 31.11 -9.42
N THR A 542 0.71 32.21 -10.16
CA THR A 542 -0.26 33.31 -10.06
C THR A 542 -0.81 33.73 -11.40
N ARG A 543 0.04 34.05 -12.36
CA ARG A 543 -0.41 34.57 -13.65
C ARG A 543 0.43 34.02 -14.77
N PHE A 544 -0.24 33.48 -15.79
CA PHE A 544 0.40 32.91 -16.96
C PHE A 544 -0.21 33.46 -18.24
N MET A 545 0.61 33.61 -19.26
CA MET A 545 0.27 34.25 -20.52
C MET A 545 0.69 33.37 -21.70
N ARG A 546 -0.24 33.15 -22.63
CA ARG A 546 0.01 32.42 -23.89
C ARG A 546 -0.09 33.36 -25.09
N ASN A 547 0.52 33.01 -26.23
CA ASN A 547 0.63 33.91 -27.38
C ASN A 547 -0.63 33.95 -28.25
N SER A 548 -1.38 32.85 -28.30
CA SER A 548 -2.62 32.72 -29.06
C SER A 548 -3.69 31.98 -28.27
N ALA A 549 -4.96 32.10 -28.66
CA ALA A 549 -6.05 31.41 -27.96
C ALA A 549 -6.00 29.89 -28.19
N GLU A 550 -5.30 29.48 -29.24
CA GLU A 550 -5.05 28.13 -29.69
C GLU A 550 -3.95 27.44 -28.87
N ASP A 551 -2.95 28.20 -28.38
CA ASP A 551 -1.81 27.66 -27.62
C ASP A 551 -2.28 26.96 -26.34
N LYS A 552 -1.67 25.82 -26.06
CA LYS A 552 -1.96 24.99 -24.90
C LYS A 552 -1.01 25.22 -23.74
N SER A 553 0.05 25.97 -23.96
CA SER A 553 1.05 26.38 -22.98
C SER A 553 0.90 27.87 -22.65
N TRP A 554 1.27 28.24 -21.44
CA TRP A 554 1.34 29.62 -20.95
C TRP A 554 2.64 29.79 -20.17
N TYR A 555 3.23 30.98 -20.24
CA TYR A 555 4.44 31.31 -19.49
C TYR A 555 4.11 32.26 -18.34
N SER A 556 4.78 32.11 -17.20
CA SER A 556 4.58 33.01 -16.07
C SER A 556 5.00 34.44 -16.40
N VAL A 557 4.25 35.38 -15.84
CA VAL A 557 4.48 36.80 -16.02
C VAL A 557 4.48 37.53 -14.68
N ASP A 558 5.27 38.60 -14.61
CA ASP A 558 5.29 39.49 -13.46
C ASP A 558 3.96 40.25 -13.28
N GLU A 559 3.84 41.02 -12.20
CA GLU A 559 2.67 41.85 -11.90
C GLU A 559 2.28 42.85 -13.01
N ASN A 560 3.21 43.17 -13.91
CA ASN A 560 3.01 44.07 -15.05
C ASN A 560 2.70 43.30 -16.36
N GLY A 561 2.63 41.97 -16.33
CA GLY A 561 2.37 41.12 -17.49
C GLY A 561 3.59 40.91 -18.39
N LYS A 562 4.81 41.16 -17.89
CA LYS A 562 6.05 40.87 -18.60
C LYS A 562 6.47 39.41 -18.31
N PRO A 563 6.86 38.61 -19.32
CA PRO A 563 7.44 37.29 -19.07
C PRO A 563 8.57 37.38 -18.05
N ASP A 564 8.47 36.57 -17.01
CA ASP A 564 9.53 36.37 -16.02
C ASP A 564 10.23 35.01 -16.19
N ASN A 565 9.68 34.14 -17.05
CA ASN A 565 10.16 32.81 -17.42
C ASN A 565 10.50 31.94 -16.21
N GLN A 566 9.78 32.11 -15.11
CA GLN A 566 10.00 31.32 -13.90
C GLN A 566 9.20 30.02 -13.92
N MET A 567 8.08 29.97 -14.61
CA MET A 567 7.20 28.82 -14.69
C MET A 567 6.53 28.71 -16.05
N THR A 568 6.17 27.48 -16.40
CA THR A 568 5.31 27.18 -17.56
C THR A 568 4.04 26.53 -17.04
N ALA A 569 2.90 26.87 -17.61
CA ALA A 569 1.64 26.18 -17.37
C ALA A 569 1.14 25.55 -18.67
N LEU A 570 0.62 24.34 -18.63
CA LEU A 570 0.26 23.56 -19.81
C LEU A 570 -1.10 22.90 -19.61
N ARG A 571 -1.92 22.91 -20.65
CA ARG A 571 -3.17 22.15 -20.73
C ARG A 571 -3.01 21.04 -21.77
N PRO A 572 -2.87 19.77 -21.37
CA PRO A 572 -2.91 18.66 -22.32
C PRO A 572 -4.17 18.69 -23.19
N GLU A 573 -4.08 18.25 -24.44
CA GLU A 573 -5.18 18.35 -25.38
C GLU A 573 -6.39 17.51 -24.92
N GLY A 574 -7.61 18.04 -25.09
CA GLY A 574 -8.84 17.40 -24.58
C GLY A 574 -8.97 17.32 -23.04
N SER A 575 -7.93 17.69 -22.29
CA SER A 575 -7.86 17.50 -20.85
C SER A 575 -8.49 18.66 -20.06
N ASN A 576 -8.97 18.33 -18.85
CA ASN A 576 -9.39 19.30 -17.83
C ASN A 576 -8.26 19.65 -16.86
N VAL A 577 -7.04 19.18 -17.12
CA VAL A 577 -5.87 19.36 -16.25
C VAL A 577 -5.11 20.64 -16.63
N LEU A 578 -4.58 21.34 -15.63
CA LEU A 578 -3.52 22.34 -15.80
C LEU A 578 -2.26 21.83 -15.11
N MET A 579 -1.21 21.60 -15.86
CA MET A 579 0.11 21.34 -15.32
C MET A 579 0.83 22.68 -15.13
N VAL A 580 1.49 22.89 -13.99
CA VAL A 580 2.33 24.07 -13.75
C VAL A 580 3.72 23.59 -13.35
N LYS A 581 4.74 24.00 -14.08
CA LYS A 581 6.13 23.57 -13.91
C LYS A 581 7.02 24.71 -13.47
N HIS A 582 7.92 24.43 -12.55
CA HIS A 582 8.96 25.34 -12.06
C HIS A 582 10.27 24.56 -11.84
N GLY A 583 11.24 24.72 -12.75
CA GLY A 583 12.47 23.94 -12.73
C GLY A 583 12.16 22.44 -12.83
N ARG A 584 12.55 21.66 -11.81
CA ARG A 584 12.30 20.21 -11.73
C ARG A 584 10.96 19.83 -11.06
N ASP A 585 10.25 20.80 -10.50
CA ASP A 585 9.02 20.57 -9.73
C ASP A 585 7.80 20.85 -10.64
N THR A 586 6.80 19.98 -10.62
CA THR A 586 5.58 20.07 -11.45
C THR A 586 4.33 19.84 -10.59
N ALA A 587 3.35 20.73 -10.71
CA ALA A 587 2.02 20.59 -10.12
C ALA A 587 1.03 20.17 -11.20
N VAL A 588 0.49 18.96 -11.12
CA VAL A 588 -0.57 18.43 -12.00
C VAL A 588 -1.93 18.74 -11.39
N ILE A 589 -2.55 19.85 -11.79
CA ILE A 589 -3.81 20.33 -11.20
C ILE A 589 -4.99 19.69 -11.94
N LYS A 590 -5.65 18.74 -11.30
CA LYS A 590 -6.83 18.05 -11.82
C LYS A 590 -8.06 18.96 -11.79
N ASP A 591 -8.95 18.78 -12.77
CA ASP A 591 -10.23 19.50 -12.92
C ASP A 591 -10.12 21.04 -12.95
N PHE A 592 -8.95 21.59 -13.33
CA PHE A 592 -8.75 23.04 -13.47
C PHE A 592 -9.63 23.68 -14.56
N PHE A 593 -9.89 22.96 -15.66
CA PHE A 593 -10.72 23.46 -16.76
C PHE A 593 -12.12 22.85 -16.75
N HIS A 594 -13.14 23.70 -16.90
CA HIS A 594 -14.52 23.29 -17.14
C HIS A 594 -14.99 23.88 -18.49
N GLY A 595 -14.66 23.19 -19.58
CA GLY A 595 -14.73 23.72 -20.94
C GLY A 595 -13.55 24.65 -21.26
N ASP A 596 -13.81 25.83 -21.84
CA ASP A 596 -12.79 26.85 -22.13
C ASP A 596 -12.53 27.82 -20.97
N ASN A 597 -13.27 27.71 -19.87
CA ASN A 597 -13.12 28.60 -18.73
C ASN A 597 -12.03 28.09 -17.79
N SER A 598 -11.03 28.94 -17.51
CA SER A 598 -9.92 28.71 -16.59
C SER A 598 -10.09 29.53 -15.30
N ARG A 599 -10.48 28.92 -14.18
CA ARG A 599 -10.47 29.60 -12.87
C ARG A 599 -10.28 28.60 -11.73
N GLY A 600 -9.19 28.74 -10.99
CA GLY A 600 -8.93 28.01 -9.75
C GLY A 600 -7.56 28.35 -9.19
N LEU A 601 -7.34 28.10 -7.91
CA LEU A 601 -6.06 28.15 -7.21
C LEU A 601 -5.30 29.49 -7.30
N GLY A 602 -6.03 30.59 -7.47
CA GLY A 602 -5.43 31.91 -7.64
C GLY A 602 -4.64 32.09 -8.96
N ILE A 603 -4.75 31.13 -9.88
CA ILE A 603 -4.08 31.14 -11.19
C ILE A 603 -4.95 31.86 -12.21
N GLU A 604 -4.37 32.89 -12.84
CA GLU A 604 -4.96 33.62 -13.96
C GLU A 604 -4.26 33.23 -15.26
N LEU A 605 -4.98 32.53 -16.15
CA LEU A 605 -4.53 32.25 -17.52
C LEU A 605 -5.05 33.34 -18.47
N VAL A 606 -4.15 34.01 -19.18
CA VAL A 606 -4.50 35.07 -20.14
C VAL A 606 -3.93 34.78 -21.52
N THR A 607 -4.66 35.21 -22.56
CA THR A 607 -4.20 35.13 -23.96
C THR A 607 -3.69 36.49 -24.40
N LYS A 608 -2.50 36.51 -24.99
CA LYS A 608 -1.79 37.70 -25.45
C LYS A 608 -2.08 37.92 -26.94
N GLU A 609 -3.20 38.54 -27.28
CA GLU A 609 -3.38 39.01 -28.66
C GLU A 609 -2.30 40.07 -28.99
N ALA A 610 -1.28 39.63 -29.75
CA ALA A 610 -0.20 40.39 -30.40
C ALA A 610 0.63 41.34 -29.51
N ALA A 611 1.45 40.81 -28.60
CA ALA A 611 2.37 41.66 -27.81
C ALA A 611 3.82 41.16 -27.63
N ASP A 612 4.35 40.29 -28.52
CA ASP A 612 5.80 39.98 -28.58
C ASP A 612 6.49 40.48 -29.86
N GLN A 613 6.09 41.66 -30.33
CA GLN A 613 7.05 42.56 -31.00
C GLN A 613 7.89 43.39 -30.01
N ALA A 614 7.82 43.09 -28.70
CA ALA A 614 8.21 44.00 -27.64
C ALA A 614 9.59 43.74 -26.99
N ALA A 615 10.44 42.86 -27.53
CA ALA A 615 11.86 42.81 -27.16
C ALA A 615 12.68 43.96 -27.80
N SER A 616 12.13 44.68 -28.79
CA SER A 616 12.84 45.73 -29.52
C SER A 616 12.94 47.08 -28.78
N GLY A 617 12.90 47.10 -27.45
CA GLY A 617 12.67 48.30 -26.64
C GLY A 617 13.61 49.49 -26.90
N ASN A 618 14.75 49.30 -27.59
CA ASN A 618 15.64 50.37 -28.05
C ASN A 618 16.31 50.13 -29.42
N LEU A 619 15.92 49.11 -30.21
CA LEU A 619 16.59 48.80 -31.49
C LEU A 619 16.01 49.60 -32.66
N VAL A 620 16.85 49.95 -33.64
CA VAL A 620 16.41 50.70 -34.83
C VAL A 620 15.83 49.76 -35.88
N LEU A 621 14.52 49.84 -36.12
CA LEU A 621 13.84 49.08 -37.16
C LEU A 621 14.36 49.45 -38.57
N THR A 622 14.79 48.45 -39.32
CA THR A 622 15.43 48.60 -40.64
C THR A 622 14.81 47.63 -41.64
N GLY A 623 13.98 48.15 -42.57
CA GLY A 623 13.30 47.32 -43.58
C GLY A 623 14.16 46.97 -44.79
N GLY A 624 13.98 45.79 -45.38
CA GLY A 624 14.58 45.34 -46.63
C GLY A 624 13.62 44.48 -47.45
N TYR A 625 13.60 44.64 -48.77
CA TYR A 625 12.67 43.91 -49.64
C TYR A 625 13.40 43.30 -50.84
N GLY A 626 13.19 42.00 -51.04
CA GLY A 626 13.71 41.21 -52.14
C GLY A 626 13.01 41.54 -53.46
N GLN A 627 13.59 41.08 -54.56
CA GLN A 627 12.95 41.16 -55.87
C GLN A 627 12.26 39.81 -56.16
N ALA A 628 10.96 39.87 -56.46
CA ALA A 628 10.13 38.68 -56.69
C ALA A 628 10.72 37.67 -57.71
N ASP A 629 11.30 38.14 -58.82
CA ASP A 629 11.77 37.25 -59.90
C ASP A 629 13.27 36.85 -59.81
N LYS A 630 13.93 37.08 -58.66
CA LYS A 630 15.37 36.90 -58.48
C LYS A 630 15.72 36.15 -57.21
N TYR A 631 16.90 35.52 -57.22
CA TYR A 631 17.52 35.02 -55.99
C TYR A 631 18.02 36.21 -55.18
N ASN A 632 17.65 36.33 -53.91
CA ASN A 632 18.04 37.43 -53.04
C ASN A 632 19.04 36.93 -52.00
N ILE A 633 20.09 37.72 -51.75
CA ILE A 633 21.02 37.48 -50.65
C ILE A 633 20.99 38.70 -49.74
N PHE A 634 20.68 38.52 -48.46
CA PHE A 634 20.69 39.58 -47.46
C PHE A 634 21.84 39.36 -46.48
N TYR A 635 22.72 40.34 -46.36
CA TYR A 635 23.69 40.45 -45.27
C TYR A 635 23.24 41.57 -44.34
N ALA A 636 22.49 41.20 -43.30
CA ALA A 636 22.01 42.07 -42.26
C ALA A 636 23.04 42.14 -41.12
N ALA A 637 23.64 43.31 -40.93
CA ALA A 637 24.69 43.52 -39.93
C ALA A 637 24.45 44.81 -39.14
N GLY A 638 24.33 44.70 -37.81
CA GLY A 638 24.12 45.81 -36.89
C GLY A 638 23.43 45.36 -35.61
N SER A 639 24.19 45.16 -34.53
CA SER A 639 23.69 44.72 -33.23
C SER A 639 22.74 45.71 -32.54
N ASP A 640 22.67 46.96 -33.02
CA ASP A 640 21.75 48.02 -32.56
C ASP A 640 20.42 48.04 -33.36
N ARG A 641 20.18 47.05 -34.22
CA ARG A 641 19.07 47.07 -35.19
C ARG A 641 18.24 45.81 -35.16
N HIS A 642 16.96 46.03 -35.44
CA HIS A 642 16.00 45.01 -35.79
C HIS A 642 15.76 45.08 -37.30
N PHE A 643 16.05 44.02 -38.03
CA PHE A 643 15.82 43.96 -39.47
C PHE A 643 14.47 43.34 -39.78
N ASN A 644 13.67 43.98 -40.63
CA ASN A 644 12.41 43.43 -41.12
C ASN A 644 12.55 43.19 -42.63
N LEU A 645 12.67 41.92 -43.02
CA LEU A 645 13.02 41.48 -44.36
C LEU A 645 11.86 40.75 -45.02
N THR A 646 11.73 40.91 -46.33
CA THR A 646 10.84 40.10 -47.16
C THR A 646 11.62 39.58 -48.35
N GLY A 647 11.53 38.29 -48.62
CA GLY A 647 12.12 37.65 -49.79
C GLY A 647 11.28 37.78 -51.07
N GLY A 648 11.51 36.87 -52.01
CA GLY A 648 10.93 36.84 -53.35
C GLY A 648 10.23 35.51 -53.68
N GLY A 649 10.09 35.21 -54.97
CA GLY A 649 9.49 33.96 -55.45
C GLY A 649 10.54 32.93 -55.92
N LYS A 650 11.77 33.03 -55.42
CA LYS A 650 12.88 32.13 -55.71
C LYS A 650 13.74 32.01 -54.46
N ALA A 651 14.50 30.91 -54.41
CA ALA A 651 15.50 30.66 -53.39
C ALA A 651 16.29 31.91 -52.95
N ASP A 652 16.17 32.24 -51.68
CA ASP A 652 16.72 33.38 -51.00
C ASP A 652 17.69 32.91 -49.90
N LEU A 653 18.57 33.82 -49.50
CA LEU A 653 19.60 33.56 -48.50
C LEU A 653 19.73 34.76 -47.56
N VAL A 654 19.46 34.55 -46.29
CA VAL A 654 19.52 35.58 -45.26
C VAL A 654 20.63 35.25 -44.27
N PHE A 655 21.56 36.19 -44.08
CA PHE A 655 22.55 36.15 -43.01
C PHE A 655 22.31 37.35 -42.08
N ALA A 656 21.73 37.08 -40.92
CA ALA A 656 21.47 38.06 -39.87
C ALA A 656 22.33 37.86 -38.63
N THR A 657 23.34 36.98 -38.67
CA THR A 657 24.24 36.62 -37.55
C THR A 657 25.07 37.77 -36.97
N ALA A 658 24.82 39.02 -37.33
CA ALA A 658 25.41 40.21 -36.72
C ALA A 658 24.38 41.31 -36.46
N ALA A 659 23.09 41.04 -36.66
CA ALA A 659 21.97 41.87 -36.28
C ALA A 659 21.66 41.73 -34.78
N GLY A 660 20.85 42.65 -34.25
CA GLY A 660 20.33 42.55 -32.88
C GLY A 660 19.00 41.78 -32.78
N ALA A 661 18.22 41.74 -33.87
CA ALA A 661 17.00 40.94 -34.04
C ALA A 661 16.64 40.88 -35.54
N LEU A 662 15.89 39.88 -35.95
CA LEU A 662 15.37 39.64 -37.30
C LEU A 662 13.86 39.37 -37.27
N THR A 663 13.15 39.95 -38.22
CA THR A 663 11.84 39.45 -38.65
C THR A 663 11.93 39.23 -40.14
N VAL A 664 11.66 38.03 -40.61
CA VAL A 664 11.75 37.70 -42.03
C VAL A 664 10.63 36.80 -42.48
N ALA A 665 10.11 37.07 -43.68
CA ALA A 665 9.31 36.14 -44.46
C ALA A 665 10.00 35.93 -45.81
N VAL A 666 10.57 34.75 -46.07
CA VAL A 666 11.43 34.51 -47.24
C VAL A 666 10.64 34.17 -48.52
N GLY A 667 9.44 33.60 -48.41
CA GLY A 667 8.45 33.61 -49.49
C GLY A 667 8.38 32.28 -50.23
N GLU A 668 8.53 32.27 -51.56
CA GLU A 668 8.53 31.00 -52.31
C GLU A 668 9.96 30.59 -52.70
N GLY A 669 10.23 29.28 -52.68
CA GLY A 669 11.48 28.66 -53.09
C GLY A 669 12.25 28.10 -51.89
N ASN A 670 13.21 27.20 -52.16
CA ASN A 670 14.04 26.59 -51.11
C ASN A 670 15.02 27.62 -50.54
N ASP A 671 14.61 28.25 -49.45
CA ASP A 671 15.23 29.39 -48.83
C ASP A 671 16.17 28.96 -47.70
N ARG A 672 17.08 29.86 -47.32
CA ARG A 672 18.00 29.64 -46.21
C ARG A 672 18.07 30.86 -45.34
N VAL A 673 17.77 30.69 -44.06
CA VAL A 673 17.82 31.75 -43.07
C VAL A 673 18.81 31.38 -41.97
N TYR A 674 19.72 32.30 -41.71
CA TYR A 674 20.56 32.29 -40.51
C TYR A 674 20.20 33.53 -39.71
N GLY A 675 19.51 33.31 -38.59
CA GLY A 675 19.06 34.36 -37.71
C GLY A 675 20.18 35.11 -36.99
N SER A 676 19.78 35.97 -36.08
CA SER A 676 20.59 36.92 -35.35
C SER A 676 21.11 36.32 -34.05
N TYR A 677 21.56 37.13 -33.11
CA TYR A 677 22.01 36.63 -31.79
C TYR A 677 21.02 37.03 -30.67
N GLY A 678 19.82 37.44 -31.05
CA GLY A 678 18.71 37.76 -30.18
C GLY A 678 17.41 37.38 -30.88
N ALA A 679 16.31 37.40 -30.12
CA ALA A 679 14.99 36.95 -30.56
C ALA A 679 14.58 37.36 -31.99
N ASP A 680 14.31 36.35 -32.80
CA ASP A 680 13.94 36.43 -34.20
C ASP A 680 12.52 35.91 -34.48
N VAL A 681 11.95 36.34 -35.60
CA VAL A 681 10.72 35.77 -36.17
C VAL A 681 11.01 35.38 -37.62
N ILE A 682 11.03 34.09 -37.89
CA ILE A 682 11.39 33.51 -39.19
C ILE A 682 10.18 32.78 -39.75
N ASP A 683 9.79 33.15 -40.96
CA ASP A 683 8.74 32.51 -41.75
C ASP A 683 9.37 32.05 -43.07
N GLY A 684 9.50 30.74 -43.25
CA GLY A 684 10.06 30.11 -44.45
C GLY A 684 9.17 30.35 -45.66
N GLY A 685 7.92 29.91 -45.57
CA GLY A 685 6.93 30.09 -46.63
C GLY A 685 6.78 28.81 -47.45
N ASP A 686 6.81 28.90 -48.77
CA ASP A 686 6.65 27.71 -49.63
C ASP A 686 8.01 27.22 -50.13
N GLY A 687 8.48 26.04 -49.75
CA GLY A 687 9.78 25.53 -50.17
C GLY A 687 10.29 24.40 -49.29
N ASN A 688 11.41 23.78 -49.67
CA ASN A 688 12.16 22.97 -48.69
C ASN A 688 13.27 23.87 -48.14
N ASP A 689 13.01 24.45 -46.99
CA ASP A 689 13.80 25.53 -46.43
C ASP A 689 14.79 25.01 -45.39
N ILE A 690 15.83 25.81 -45.14
CA ILE A 690 16.73 25.58 -44.01
C ILE A 690 16.67 26.82 -43.13
N LEU A 691 16.03 26.67 -41.98
CA LEU A 691 15.78 27.75 -41.05
C LEU A 691 16.63 27.56 -39.80
N ASN A 692 17.27 28.63 -39.38
CA ASN A 692 18.09 28.63 -38.19
C ASN A 692 17.76 29.87 -37.35
N GLY A 693 17.30 29.65 -36.12
CA GLY A 693 16.87 30.68 -35.17
C GLY A 693 17.96 31.70 -34.89
N SER A 694 19.20 31.23 -34.68
CA SER A 694 20.31 32.12 -34.32
C SER A 694 21.62 31.95 -35.13
N GLY A 695 22.48 32.95 -35.07
CA GLY A 695 23.87 32.82 -35.45
C GLY A 695 24.60 31.99 -34.41
N PHE A 696 25.43 31.03 -34.84
CA PHE A 696 26.21 30.13 -33.97
C PHE A 696 26.58 30.75 -32.62
N VAL A 697 25.89 30.33 -31.56
CA VAL A 697 26.15 30.82 -30.20
C VAL A 697 27.51 30.27 -29.77
N SER A 698 28.43 31.15 -29.37
CA SER A 698 29.67 30.68 -28.76
C SER A 698 29.33 30.01 -27.43
N ALA A 699 29.85 28.81 -27.18
CA ALA A 699 29.72 28.08 -25.92
C ALA A 699 30.11 28.90 -24.66
N ASP A 700 30.77 30.06 -24.84
CA ASP A 700 31.17 30.99 -23.78
C ASP A 700 30.11 32.06 -23.42
N LYS A 701 28.91 32.09 -24.06
CA LYS A 701 27.84 33.03 -23.68
C LYS A 701 27.23 32.64 -22.32
N PRO A 702 26.92 33.60 -21.42
CA PRO A 702 26.20 33.31 -20.18
C PRO A 702 24.77 32.83 -20.43
N GLU A 703 24.28 31.91 -19.61
CA GLU A 703 22.92 31.35 -19.69
C GLU A 703 21.81 32.41 -19.72
N ALA A 704 21.97 33.48 -18.92
CA ALA A 704 21.02 34.59 -18.89
C ALA A 704 20.98 35.43 -20.19
N GLU A 705 21.99 35.32 -21.06
CA GLU A 705 21.98 35.93 -22.38
C GLU A 705 21.46 34.97 -23.46
N LYS A 706 21.62 33.64 -23.27
CA LYS A 706 21.01 32.63 -24.14
C LYS A 706 19.49 32.59 -23.96
N ALA A 707 18.99 32.67 -22.72
CA ALA A 707 17.57 32.74 -22.40
C ALA A 707 16.84 33.99 -22.96
N LEU A 708 17.56 34.96 -23.55
CA LEU A 708 16.98 36.14 -24.22
C LEU A 708 16.82 35.95 -25.74
N ASP A 709 17.32 34.84 -26.28
CA ASP A 709 17.37 34.51 -27.71
C ASP A 709 16.16 33.66 -28.12
N ARG A 710 14.98 33.99 -27.59
CA ARG A 710 13.73 33.28 -27.85
C ARG A 710 13.21 33.55 -29.26
N ASP A 711 13.32 32.57 -30.13
CA ASP A 711 12.94 32.66 -31.53
C ASP A 711 11.53 32.13 -31.79
N ILE A 712 10.89 32.66 -32.83
CA ILE A 712 9.65 32.09 -33.40
C ILE A 712 9.94 31.68 -34.83
N ILE A 713 9.93 30.38 -35.09
CA ILE A 713 10.20 29.82 -36.42
C ILE A 713 8.94 29.17 -36.96
N ILE A 714 8.62 29.44 -38.21
CA ILE A 714 7.51 28.87 -38.96
C ILE A 714 8.14 28.33 -40.26
N GLY A 715 8.13 27.01 -40.46
CA GLY A 715 8.65 26.41 -41.70
C GLY A 715 7.80 26.81 -42.89
N GLY A 716 6.52 26.42 -42.86
CA GLY A 716 5.58 26.68 -43.94
C GLY A 716 5.37 25.44 -44.81
N SER A 717 5.02 25.58 -46.09
CA SER A 717 4.78 24.42 -46.95
C SER A 717 6.09 23.79 -47.37
N GLY A 718 6.25 22.48 -47.18
CA GLY A 718 7.31 21.72 -47.83
C GLY A 718 7.92 20.69 -46.90
N ARG A 719 9.24 20.50 -47.02
CA ARG A 719 10.03 19.66 -46.11
C ARG A 719 11.21 20.46 -45.62
N ASP A 720 11.03 21.05 -44.46
CA ASP A 720 11.92 22.01 -43.87
C ASP A 720 12.90 21.35 -42.91
N LEU A 721 14.09 21.95 -42.85
CA LEU A 721 15.13 21.60 -41.90
C LEU A 721 15.28 22.78 -40.94
N ILE A 722 14.74 22.64 -39.74
CA ILE A 722 14.64 23.71 -38.75
C ILE A 722 15.57 23.45 -37.58
N TYR A 723 16.29 24.49 -37.14
CA TYR A 723 17.15 24.43 -35.97
C TYR A 723 16.94 25.70 -35.11
N GLY A 724 16.42 25.58 -33.88
CA GLY A 724 16.21 26.72 -32.97
C GLY A 724 17.53 27.31 -32.46
N LEU A 725 18.41 26.42 -31.98
CA LEU A 725 19.73 26.66 -31.38
C LEU A 725 19.70 26.94 -29.88
N ALA A 726 19.53 28.18 -29.46
CA ALA A 726 19.66 28.54 -28.05
C ALA A 726 18.60 29.56 -27.69
N GLY A 727 17.98 29.39 -26.53
CA GLY A 727 16.84 30.19 -26.11
C GLY A 727 15.61 29.30 -25.94
N ASP A 728 14.58 29.80 -25.28
CA ASP A 728 13.31 29.09 -25.11
C ASP A 728 12.44 29.34 -26.36
N ASP A 729 12.65 28.56 -27.42
CA ASP A 729 12.14 28.81 -28.77
C ASP A 729 10.70 28.32 -28.97
N ILE A 730 10.02 28.88 -29.98
CA ILE A 730 8.76 28.34 -30.49
C ILE A 730 8.94 27.98 -31.96
N VAL A 731 8.82 26.70 -32.28
CA VAL A 731 8.95 26.18 -33.64
C VAL A 731 7.64 25.57 -34.11
N TYR A 732 7.11 26.10 -35.20
CA TYR A 732 6.09 25.45 -36.01
C TYR A 732 6.79 24.83 -37.22
N SER A 733 6.73 23.51 -37.32
CA SER A 733 7.21 22.74 -38.49
C SER A 733 6.60 23.30 -39.78
N GLU A 734 5.27 23.43 -39.80
CA GLU A 734 4.51 23.92 -40.94
C GLU A 734 3.80 25.26 -40.62
N PHE A 735 2.47 25.32 -40.77
CA PHE A 735 1.67 26.50 -40.42
C PHE A 735 1.20 26.45 -38.97
N LYS A 736 0.96 27.63 -38.38
CA LYS A 736 0.36 27.73 -37.06
C LYS A 736 -1.00 27.02 -37.02
N GLY A 737 -1.12 26.06 -36.11
CA GLY A 737 -2.32 25.23 -35.91
C GLY A 737 -2.37 23.96 -36.76
N SER A 738 -1.34 23.65 -37.57
CA SER A 738 -1.29 22.37 -38.31
C SER A 738 -1.32 21.15 -37.39
N HIS A 739 -0.60 21.17 -36.26
CA HIS A 739 -0.63 20.12 -35.23
C HIS A 739 -2.03 19.82 -34.64
N LEU A 740 -3.03 20.69 -34.80
CA LEU A 740 -4.40 20.46 -34.29
C LEU A 740 -5.26 19.65 -35.27
N LEU A 741 -4.73 19.35 -36.45
CA LEU A 741 -5.45 18.62 -37.48
C LEU A 741 -5.24 17.13 -37.24
N GLU A 742 -6.32 16.34 -37.28
CA GLU A 742 -6.29 14.91 -36.95
C GLU A 742 -6.22 13.99 -38.19
N GLU A 743 -6.22 14.55 -39.41
CA GLU A 743 -6.14 13.77 -40.64
C GLU A 743 -4.71 13.76 -41.18
N SER A 744 -4.02 12.62 -41.11
CA SER A 744 -2.69 12.48 -41.70
C SER A 744 -2.71 12.58 -43.24
N THR A 745 -1.71 13.25 -43.81
CA THR A 745 -1.47 13.22 -45.27
C THR A 745 -0.73 11.95 -45.70
N GLY A 746 -0.04 11.28 -44.77
CA GLY A 746 0.93 10.21 -45.02
C GLY A 746 2.16 10.65 -45.83
N GLU A 747 2.33 11.96 -46.04
CA GLU A 747 3.52 12.51 -46.68
C GLU A 747 4.65 12.65 -45.66
N ARG A 748 5.90 12.68 -46.16
CA ARG A 748 7.06 12.95 -45.33
C ARG A 748 7.05 14.41 -44.92
N GLY A 749 7.15 14.67 -43.62
CA GLY A 749 7.11 15.99 -43.02
C GLY A 749 8.49 16.62 -42.86
N ASP A 750 8.60 17.42 -41.81
CA ASP A 750 9.71 18.30 -41.48
C ASP A 750 10.67 17.67 -40.47
N TRP A 751 11.87 18.24 -40.38
CA TRP A 751 12.83 17.85 -39.35
C TRP A 751 13.22 19.07 -38.52
N VAL A 752 12.75 19.07 -37.27
CA VAL A 752 12.98 20.11 -36.27
C VAL A 752 14.00 19.65 -35.24
N VAL A 753 14.94 20.54 -34.92
CA VAL A 753 15.83 20.42 -33.76
C VAL A 753 15.74 21.71 -32.95
N ALA A 754 15.10 21.68 -31.79
CA ALA A 754 14.82 22.90 -31.04
C ALA A 754 16.11 23.48 -30.43
N GLY A 755 16.84 22.73 -29.59
CA GLY A 755 18.21 23.08 -29.21
C GLY A 755 18.42 23.22 -27.71
N GLU A 756 19.06 24.30 -27.26
CA GLU A 756 19.30 24.60 -25.85
C GLU A 756 18.20 25.53 -25.32
N GLY A 757 17.44 25.13 -24.32
CA GLY A 757 16.36 25.93 -23.74
C GLY A 757 15.14 25.11 -23.41
N ASN A 758 14.09 25.75 -22.89
CA ASN A 758 12.79 25.09 -22.74
C ASN A 758 11.92 25.43 -23.95
N ASP A 759 11.93 24.55 -24.94
CA ASP A 759 11.40 24.80 -26.26
C ASP A 759 9.96 24.33 -26.43
N GLU A 760 9.22 24.98 -27.33
CA GLU A 760 7.92 24.51 -27.83
C GLU A 760 8.00 24.14 -29.30
N VAL A 761 7.73 22.88 -29.62
CA VAL A 761 7.74 22.37 -30.99
C VAL A 761 6.35 21.86 -31.37
N TYR A 762 5.86 22.33 -32.51
CA TYR A 762 4.56 21.97 -33.06
C TYR A 762 4.77 21.37 -34.46
N GLY A 763 4.44 20.08 -34.59
CA GLY A 763 4.40 19.33 -35.83
C GLY A 763 3.18 19.68 -36.70
N SER A 764 2.84 18.78 -37.62
CA SER A 764 1.95 19.05 -38.74
C SER A 764 0.92 17.93 -38.98
N GLN A 765 0.51 17.70 -40.24
CA GLN A 765 -0.28 16.53 -40.67
C GLN A 765 0.59 15.47 -41.35
N ASN A 766 1.89 15.73 -41.48
CA ASN A 766 2.87 14.92 -42.18
C ASN A 766 3.71 14.15 -41.16
N CYS A 767 4.46 13.14 -41.61
CA CYS A 767 5.33 12.36 -40.73
C CYS A 767 6.61 13.15 -40.40
N ASP A 768 6.63 13.79 -39.22
CA ASP A 768 7.66 14.72 -38.76
C ASP A 768 8.75 14.02 -37.92
N LEU A 769 9.94 14.62 -37.86
CA LEU A 769 11.00 14.27 -36.91
C LEU A 769 11.26 15.48 -36.02
N LEU A 770 10.83 15.41 -34.76
CA LEU A 770 10.85 16.51 -33.81
C LEU A 770 11.78 16.18 -32.65
N THR A 771 12.70 17.09 -32.32
CA THR A 771 13.58 16.92 -31.16
C THR A 771 13.62 18.17 -30.29
N GLY A 772 13.49 18.00 -28.98
CA GLY A 772 13.59 19.08 -27.98
C GLY A 772 15.04 19.53 -27.82
N GLY A 773 15.86 18.82 -27.07
CA GLY A 773 17.29 19.08 -26.96
C GLY A 773 17.79 19.14 -25.52
N GLU A 774 18.39 20.24 -25.09
CA GLU A 774 18.73 20.45 -23.67
C GLU A 774 17.65 21.29 -23.03
N GLY A 775 17.00 20.81 -21.97
CA GLY A 775 16.09 21.63 -21.19
C GLY A 775 14.83 20.86 -20.86
N SER A 776 13.71 21.55 -20.86
CA SER A 776 12.42 20.99 -20.51
C SER A 776 11.42 21.42 -21.57
N ASP A 777 11.21 20.53 -22.51
CA ASP A 777 10.60 20.82 -23.79
C ASP A 777 9.14 20.39 -23.83
N THR A 778 8.40 20.99 -24.76
CA THR A 778 7.00 20.66 -25.05
C THR A 778 6.85 20.42 -26.53
N ILE A 779 6.54 19.19 -26.92
CA ILE A 779 6.45 18.77 -28.31
C ILE A 779 5.06 18.19 -28.61
N PHE A 780 4.44 18.69 -29.68
CA PHE A 780 3.20 18.16 -30.23
C PHE A 780 3.47 17.63 -31.64
N GLY A 781 3.30 16.34 -31.91
CA GLY A 781 3.47 15.73 -33.24
C GLY A 781 2.42 16.19 -34.23
N GLY A 782 1.15 16.09 -33.84
CA GLY A 782 0.03 16.50 -34.67
C GLY A 782 -0.63 15.31 -35.30
N ALA A 783 -0.87 15.31 -36.61
CA ALA A 783 -1.21 14.09 -37.32
C ALA A 783 -0.04 13.62 -38.18
N GLY A 784 0.06 12.34 -38.47
CA GLY A 784 1.29 11.81 -39.07
C GLY A 784 1.75 10.58 -38.30
N ASP A 785 2.67 9.82 -38.86
CA ASP A 785 3.41 8.82 -38.07
C ASP A 785 4.73 9.52 -37.69
N ASP A 786 4.75 10.17 -36.53
CA ASP A 786 5.80 11.09 -36.10
C ASP A 786 6.88 10.41 -35.24
N VAL A 787 8.10 10.95 -35.30
CA VAL A 787 9.17 10.58 -34.36
C VAL A 787 9.49 11.77 -33.48
N ILE A 788 9.21 11.63 -32.19
CA ILE A 788 9.38 12.67 -31.18
C ILE A 788 10.45 12.21 -30.19
N LEU A 789 11.47 13.04 -30.01
CA LEU A 789 12.56 12.79 -29.07
C LEU A 789 12.67 13.97 -28.12
N GLY A 790 12.58 13.73 -26.81
CA GLY A 790 12.70 14.77 -25.79
C GLY A 790 14.07 15.44 -25.83
N ASP A 791 15.10 14.74 -25.37
CA ASP A 791 16.44 15.32 -25.22
C ASP A 791 17.43 15.04 -26.36
N ALA A 792 16.99 14.72 -27.59
CA ALA A 792 17.91 14.21 -28.59
C ALA A 792 18.80 15.29 -29.21
N PHE A 793 20.10 15.01 -29.28
CA PHE A 793 21.04 15.86 -29.99
C PHE A 793 21.33 15.38 -31.42
N TYR A 794 20.54 15.85 -32.39
CA TYR A 794 20.75 15.55 -33.82
C TYR A 794 21.21 16.74 -34.66
N ARG A 795 22.17 16.51 -35.56
CA ARG A 795 22.65 17.54 -36.51
C ARG A 795 22.72 17.02 -37.94
N TYR A 796 21.85 17.54 -38.79
CA TYR A 796 21.89 17.29 -40.22
C TYR A 796 23.18 17.89 -40.85
N GLY A 797 23.77 17.16 -41.79
CA GLY A 797 24.90 17.66 -42.57
C GLY A 797 24.46 18.70 -43.60
N SER A 798 25.38 19.49 -44.14
CA SER A 798 25.06 20.46 -45.19
C SER A 798 25.80 20.23 -46.50
N ARG A 799 25.09 20.39 -47.62
CA ARG A 799 25.64 20.35 -48.97
C ARG A 799 24.97 21.42 -49.82
N SER A 800 25.78 22.16 -50.57
CA SER A 800 25.29 23.18 -51.50
C SER A 800 25.81 22.92 -52.91
N HIS A 801 25.11 23.48 -53.89
CA HIS A 801 25.62 23.59 -55.26
C HIS A 801 25.51 25.04 -55.72
N TYR A 802 26.42 25.47 -56.57
CA TYR A 802 26.42 26.85 -57.06
C TYR A 802 26.18 26.89 -58.56
N LEU A 803 25.52 27.98 -58.96
CA LEU A 803 25.30 28.37 -60.34
C LEU A 803 26.21 29.57 -60.65
N TYR A 804 26.90 29.54 -61.79
CA TYR A 804 27.65 30.68 -62.30
C TYR A 804 27.44 30.84 -63.81
N ILE A 805 27.17 32.08 -64.25
CA ILE A 805 26.97 32.41 -65.67
C ILE A 805 28.13 33.26 -66.19
N GLU A 806 28.94 32.71 -67.11
CA GLU A 806 29.97 33.47 -67.83
C GLU A 806 29.61 33.62 -69.32
N GLY A 807 29.37 34.85 -69.76
CA GLY A 807 28.98 35.12 -71.15
C GLY A 807 27.63 34.49 -71.52
N SER A 808 27.64 33.39 -72.28
CA SER A 808 26.45 32.62 -72.69
C SER A 808 26.42 31.19 -72.15
N GLY A 809 27.42 30.79 -71.37
CA GLY A 809 27.51 29.47 -70.76
C GLY A 809 27.02 29.47 -69.31
N VAL A 810 26.34 28.40 -68.91
CA VAL A 810 25.94 28.12 -67.53
C VAL A 810 26.81 26.99 -67.00
N THR A 811 27.53 27.23 -65.90
CA THR A 811 28.37 26.23 -65.22
C THR A 811 27.74 25.82 -63.90
N TYR A 812 27.69 24.51 -63.65
CA TYR A 812 27.22 23.90 -62.40
C TYR A 812 28.39 23.25 -61.67
N GLY A 813 28.50 23.46 -60.36
CA GLY A 813 29.50 22.83 -59.50
C GLY A 813 28.95 22.52 -58.11
N TYR A 814 29.60 21.59 -57.41
CA TYR A 814 29.23 21.14 -56.07
C TYR A 814 30.27 21.57 -55.05
N THR A 815 29.83 21.93 -53.85
CA THR A 815 30.75 22.00 -52.70
C THR A 815 31.03 20.60 -52.17
N PRO A 816 32.21 20.35 -51.57
CA PRO A 816 32.40 19.18 -50.70
C PRO A 816 31.32 19.17 -49.61
N ILE A 817 30.96 17.97 -49.14
CA ILE A 817 30.18 17.81 -47.91
C ILE A 817 30.98 18.46 -46.78
N ALA A 818 30.35 19.34 -46.00
CA ALA A 818 31.01 20.00 -44.88
C ALA A 818 30.32 19.68 -43.55
N PRO A 819 31.11 19.45 -42.49
CA PRO A 819 30.61 19.13 -41.16
C PRO A 819 30.03 20.32 -40.36
N ILE A 820 30.27 21.58 -40.77
CA ILE A 820 30.03 22.76 -39.91
C ILE A 820 29.17 23.78 -40.67
N MET A 821 27.93 23.98 -40.20
CA MET A 821 27.16 25.21 -40.40
C MET A 821 27.56 26.24 -39.32
N PRO A 822 27.54 27.55 -39.63
CA PRO A 822 27.29 28.14 -40.94
C PRO A 822 28.56 28.17 -41.80
N PHE A 823 28.42 27.87 -43.09
CA PHE A 823 29.48 28.15 -44.06
C PHE A 823 29.78 29.66 -44.05
N VAL A 824 30.99 30.04 -43.66
CA VAL A 824 31.45 31.44 -43.71
C VAL A 824 31.34 31.95 -45.16
N PRO A 825 30.61 33.06 -45.41
CA PRO A 825 30.53 33.68 -46.74
C PRO A 825 31.93 34.00 -47.27
N GLY A 826 32.35 33.30 -48.32
CA GLY A 826 33.60 33.60 -49.05
C GLY A 826 34.54 32.43 -49.32
N THR A 827 34.29 31.24 -48.78
CA THR A 827 35.21 30.09 -48.98
C THR A 827 35.02 29.34 -50.30
N MET A 828 33.86 29.43 -50.98
CA MET A 828 33.60 28.66 -52.22
C MET A 828 32.86 29.41 -53.34
N MET A 829 32.63 30.72 -53.23
CA MET A 829 32.04 31.50 -54.34
C MET A 829 33.14 31.81 -55.38
N PRO A 830 32.99 31.46 -56.66
CA PRO A 830 33.92 31.90 -57.70
C PRO A 830 33.95 33.44 -57.80
N THR A 831 35.08 33.99 -58.25
CA THR A 831 35.34 35.43 -58.25
C THR A 831 34.29 36.22 -59.04
N ILE A 832 33.67 37.19 -58.37
CA ILE A 832 32.51 37.98 -58.79
C ILE A 832 32.85 38.90 -59.98
N SER A 833 31.97 38.95 -60.99
CA SER A 833 31.97 40.04 -61.99
C SER A 833 30.67 40.84 -61.89
N PRO A 834 30.71 42.16 -61.62
CA PRO A 834 29.53 43.02 -61.67
C PRO A 834 28.89 42.95 -63.06
N ALA A 835 27.60 42.61 -63.15
CA ALA A 835 26.89 42.47 -64.43
C ALA A 835 25.62 43.33 -64.46
N ALA A 836 25.47 44.16 -65.49
CA ALA A 836 24.30 45.00 -65.68
C ALA A 836 23.29 44.33 -66.63
N ARG A 837 22.06 44.10 -66.11
CA ARG A 837 20.80 43.75 -66.81
C ARG A 837 20.44 42.27 -67.02
N THR A 838 21.33 41.29 -66.87
CA THR A 838 21.00 39.84 -66.93
C THR A 838 21.28 39.08 -65.63
N ALA A 839 21.54 39.82 -64.55
CA ALA A 839 21.91 39.25 -63.25
C ALA A 839 20.72 38.51 -62.60
N LEU A 840 20.94 37.23 -62.30
CA LEU A 840 19.98 36.33 -61.65
C LEU A 840 19.77 36.63 -60.17
N THR A 841 20.79 37.24 -59.54
CA THR A 841 20.84 37.41 -58.09
C THR A 841 20.95 38.88 -57.71
N SER A 842 20.23 39.27 -56.67
CA SER A 842 20.34 40.57 -56.00
C SER A 842 20.94 40.37 -54.61
N GLU A 843 22.11 40.93 -54.37
CA GLU A 843 22.78 40.91 -53.07
C GLU A 843 22.58 42.26 -52.38
N TYR A 844 22.11 42.23 -51.14
CA TYR A 844 21.85 43.38 -50.29
C TYR A 844 22.77 43.30 -49.08
N THR A 845 23.71 44.23 -48.96
CA THR A 845 24.58 44.33 -47.78
C THR A 845 24.23 45.59 -47.00
N PHE A 846 23.89 45.44 -45.72
CA PHE A 846 23.67 46.60 -44.87
C PHE A 846 25.01 47.13 -44.35
N LYS A 847 25.36 48.36 -44.73
CA LYS A 847 26.56 49.04 -44.20
C LYS A 847 26.38 50.55 -44.20
N ASN A 848 27.05 51.25 -43.28
CA ASN A 848 26.94 52.71 -43.10
C ASN A 848 25.50 53.23 -42.89
N GLY A 849 24.61 52.42 -42.30
CA GLY A 849 23.24 52.81 -41.99
C GLY A 849 22.26 52.76 -43.16
N ALA A 850 22.63 52.14 -44.30
CA ALA A 850 21.75 51.95 -45.44
C ALA A 850 22.01 50.60 -46.13
N TRP A 851 21.01 50.13 -46.88
CA TRP A 851 21.17 48.97 -47.77
C TRP A 851 21.95 49.35 -49.02
N GLU A 852 22.99 48.59 -49.32
CA GLU A 852 23.69 48.66 -50.60
C GLU A 852 23.36 47.41 -51.42
N ALA A 853 22.71 47.62 -52.56
CA ALA A 853 22.34 46.54 -53.47
C ALA A 853 23.37 46.38 -54.60
N GLN A 854 23.79 45.14 -54.84
CA GLN A 854 24.64 44.73 -55.97
C GLN A 854 23.98 43.60 -56.75
N TYR A 855 24.14 43.62 -58.07
CA TYR A 855 23.67 42.55 -58.94
C TYR A 855 24.82 41.61 -59.31
N ILE A 856 24.64 40.32 -59.04
CA ILE A 856 25.65 39.27 -59.31
C ILE A 856 25.08 38.17 -60.20
N ASN A 857 25.97 37.42 -60.86
CA ASN A 857 25.68 36.37 -61.82
C ASN A 857 25.84 34.95 -61.24
N SER A 858 25.82 34.83 -59.92
CA SER A 858 25.95 33.58 -59.18
C SER A 858 24.98 33.48 -58.01
N PHE A 859 24.60 32.26 -57.69
CA PHE A 859 23.87 31.92 -56.47
C PHE A 859 24.27 30.52 -56.00
N SER A 860 24.17 30.30 -54.70
CA SER A 860 24.34 28.99 -54.07
C SER A 860 22.95 28.47 -53.74
N PHE A 861 22.65 27.22 -54.03
CA PHE A 861 21.42 26.53 -53.68
C PHE A 861 21.71 25.42 -52.68
N THR A 862 20.71 25.09 -51.89
CA THR A 862 20.64 23.81 -51.17
C THR A 862 20.76 22.66 -52.18
N HIS A 863 21.60 21.67 -51.90
CA HIS A 863 21.71 20.50 -52.76
C HIS A 863 20.45 19.65 -52.64
N ARG A 864 19.91 19.12 -53.74
CA ARG A 864 18.73 18.23 -53.72
C ARG A 864 18.82 17.01 -52.79
N GLU A 865 20.03 16.62 -52.40
CA GLU A 865 20.27 15.49 -51.49
C GLU A 865 19.97 15.87 -50.03
N MET A 866 19.89 17.17 -49.73
CA MET A 866 19.46 17.69 -48.43
C MET A 866 18.00 17.36 -48.17
N ASP A 867 17.18 17.26 -49.23
CA ASP A 867 15.76 16.89 -49.15
C ASP A 867 15.56 15.36 -49.22
N GLU A 868 16.66 14.61 -49.36
CA GLU A 868 16.68 13.14 -49.44
C GLU A 868 17.06 12.54 -48.08
N TRP A 869 16.26 12.85 -47.05
CA TRP A 869 16.25 12.21 -45.72
C TRP A 869 14.92 11.50 -45.49
N GLU A 870 14.92 10.41 -44.74
CA GLU A 870 13.72 9.63 -44.40
C GLU A 870 13.87 9.08 -42.99
N VAL A 871 12.83 9.28 -42.18
CA VAL A 871 12.64 8.61 -40.91
C VAL A 871 11.59 7.51 -41.10
N THR A 872 11.85 6.34 -40.55
CA THR A 872 10.88 5.23 -40.52
C THR A 872 10.84 4.62 -39.14
N ILE A 873 9.64 4.47 -38.59
CA ILE A 873 9.40 3.75 -37.35
C ILE A 873 9.47 2.24 -37.65
N ASP A 874 10.27 1.51 -36.89
CA ASP A 874 10.24 0.06 -36.85
C ASP A 874 9.36 -0.38 -35.68
N PRO A 875 8.09 -0.76 -35.94
CA PRO A 875 7.16 -1.11 -34.88
C PRO A 875 7.53 -2.43 -34.21
N GLN A 876 8.47 -3.23 -34.74
CA GLN A 876 8.91 -4.46 -34.08
C GLN A 876 9.94 -4.19 -32.99
N THR A 877 10.87 -3.28 -33.25
CA THR A 877 11.93 -2.95 -32.30
C THR A 877 11.56 -1.78 -31.39
N GLY A 878 10.52 -1.01 -31.73
CA GLY A 878 10.21 0.24 -31.04
C GLY A 878 11.33 1.27 -31.22
N ASP A 879 11.92 1.29 -32.42
CA ASP A 879 13.05 2.17 -32.74
C ASP A 879 12.84 2.80 -34.11
N TYR A 880 13.57 3.86 -34.43
CA TYR A 880 13.51 4.52 -35.73
C TYR A 880 14.80 4.37 -36.52
N ALA A 881 14.67 4.31 -37.84
CA ALA A 881 15.79 4.41 -38.76
C ALA A 881 15.76 5.77 -39.45
N LEU A 882 16.78 6.58 -39.19
CA LEU A 882 17.04 7.82 -39.92
C LEU A 882 18.07 7.57 -41.04
N THR A 883 17.64 7.75 -42.28
CA THR A 883 18.51 7.69 -43.45
C THR A 883 18.62 9.05 -44.09
N ALA A 884 19.84 9.52 -44.33
CA ALA A 884 20.08 10.79 -45.02
C ALA A 884 21.17 10.62 -46.08
N THR A 885 20.93 11.12 -47.29
CA THR A 885 21.91 11.06 -48.39
C THR A 885 23.12 11.94 -48.11
N VAL A 886 22.90 13.09 -47.46
CA VAL A 886 23.97 13.88 -46.86
C VAL A 886 24.27 13.30 -45.47
N PRO A 887 25.48 12.78 -45.23
CA PRO A 887 25.82 12.17 -43.95
C PRO A 887 25.59 13.15 -42.80
N LEU A 888 25.02 12.64 -41.72
CA LEU A 888 24.85 13.37 -40.47
C LEU A 888 26.22 13.78 -39.92
N TYR A 889 26.29 14.94 -39.29
CA TYR A 889 27.54 15.40 -38.68
C TYR A 889 27.88 14.54 -37.46
N ASP A 890 26.87 14.20 -36.67
CA ASP A 890 26.91 13.16 -35.65
C ASP A 890 25.87 12.11 -36.00
N SER A 891 26.27 10.84 -36.00
CA SER A 891 25.41 9.70 -36.35
C SER A 891 25.15 8.80 -35.15
N VAL A 892 25.56 9.23 -33.96
CA VAL A 892 25.34 8.53 -32.71
C VAL A 892 24.10 9.15 -32.06
N HIS A 893 23.11 8.33 -31.75
CA HIS A 893 22.02 8.72 -30.86
C HIS A 893 22.62 9.16 -29.53
N ARG A 894 22.32 10.38 -29.11
CA ARG A 894 22.83 10.95 -27.86
C ARG A 894 21.72 11.74 -27.18
N VAL A 895 21.59 11.47 -25.89
CA VAL A 895 20.95 12.34 -24.92
C VAL A 895 21.78 13.62 -24.79
N SER A 896 21.11 14.77 -24.83
CA SER A 896 21.74 16.08 -24.66
C SER A 896 22.24 16.26 -23.22
N VAL A 897 23.32 17.02 -23.05
CA VAL A 897 23.89 17.21 -21.72
C VAL A 897 23.10 18.30 -21.00
N GLY A 898 22.29 17.92 -20.02
CA GLY A 898 21.41 18.86 -19.33
C GLY A 898 19.94 18.74 -19.73
N GLY A 899 19.56 17.62 -20.36
CA GLY A 899 18.17 17.21 -20.48
C GLY A 899 17.45 17.15 -19.15
N ALA A 900 16.14 17.36 -19.19
CA ALA A 900 15.27 17.39 -18.04
C ALA A 900 13.85 17.02 -18.48
N ALA A 901 12.93 16.93 -17.51
CA ALA A 901 11.57 16.48 -17.75
C ALA A 901 10.91 17.13 -18.98
N ASP A 902 10.31 16.34 -19.86
CA ASP A 902 9.67 16.78 -21.09
C ASP A 902 8.16 16.51 -21.10
N PHE A 903 7.45 17.19 -21.99
CA PHE A 903 6.07 16.89 -22.34
C PHE A 903 5.98 16.57 -23.83
N LEU A 904 5.63 15.34 -24.16
CA LEU A 904 5.63 14.82 -25.52
C LEU A 904 4.25 14.24 -25.85
N TYR A 905 3.60 14.81 -26.86
CA TYR A 905 2.29 14.36 -27.34
C TYR A 905 2.35 13.97 -28.81
N GLY A 906 2.06 12.71 -29.14
CA GLY A 906 2.05 12.18 -30.51
C GLY A 906 0.95 12.82 -31.34
N GLY A 907 -0.30 12.56 -30.95
CA GLY A 907 -1.47 13.16 -31.56
C GLY A 907 -2.29 12.16 -32.34
N ALA A 908 -2.21 12.13 -33.67
CA ALA A 908 -3.00 11.25 -34.52
C ALA A 908 -2.15 10.55 -35.60
N GLY A 909 -1.95 9.26 -35.44
CA GLY A 909 -1.19 8.38 -36.32
C GLY A 909 -0.41 7.40 -35.46
N ASN A 910 0.56 6.69 -36.03
CA ASN A 910 1.33 5.69 -35.27
C ASN A 910 2.68 6.30 -34.93
N ASP A 911 2.77 6.89 -33.76
CA ASP A 911 3.88 7.73 -33.33
C ASP A 911 4.93 6.92 -32.56
N LEU A 912 6.18 7.38 -32.62
CA LEU A 912 7.27 6.93 -31.76
C LEU A 912 7.73 8.10 -30.90
N ILE A 913 7.53 7.97 -29.59
CA ILE A 913 7.86 8.98 -28.59
C ILE A 913 8.91 8.42 -27.65
N ILE A 914 10.00 9.16 -27.43
CA ILE A 914 11.10 8.77 -26.55
C ILE A 914 11.44 9.97 -25.67
N GLY A 915 11.21 9.87 -24.35
CA GLY A 915 11.46 10.93 -23.36
C GLY A 915 12.95 11.23 -23.21
N GLN A 916 13.74 10.17 -23.00
CA GLN A 916 15.19 10.21 -22.83
C GLN A 916 15.64 10.51 -21.40
N ASP A 917 16.04 11.72 -21.01
CA ASP A 917 16.44 12.06 -19.63
C ASP A 917 15.42 12.99 -18.99
N GLY A 918 15.40 13.01 -17.65
CA GLY A 918 14.31 13.68 -16.93
C GLY A 918 13.11 12.78 -16.67
N ASN A 919 12.18 13.32 -15.86
CA ASN A 919 10.96 12.62 -15.48
C ASN A 919 9.85 13.08 -16.43
N ASP A 920 9.57 12.30 -17.45
CA ASP A 920 8.86 12.74 -18.64
C ASP A 920 7.37 12.43 -18.58
N TYR A 921 6.58 13.21 -19.32
CA TYR A 921 5.19 12.92 -19.60
C TYR A 921 5.01 12.64 -21.09
N LEU A 922 4.59 11.42 -21.42
CA LEU A 922 4.37 10.96 -22.78
C LEU A 922 2.90 10.57 -22.96
N ASP A 923 2.31 11.03 -24.06
CA ASP A 923 0.93 10.72 -24.45
C ASP A 923 0.90 10.40 -25.96
N GLY A 924 0.53 9.17 -26.31
CA GLY A 924 0.46 8.71 -27.71
C GLY A 924 -0.65 9.40 -28.49
N GLY A 925 -1.81 9.62 -27.87
CA GLY A 925 -2.98 10.17 -28.54
C GLY A 925 -3.79 9.10 -29.25
N LYS A 926 -3.87 9.13 -30.58
CA LYS A 926 -4.68 8.23 -31.41
C LYS A 926 -3.80 7.50 -32.41
N GLY A 927 -3.90 6.18 -32.44
CA GLY A 927 -3.21 5.30 -33.38
C GLY A 927 -2.39 4.27 -32.62
N ASP A 928 -1.63 3.42 -33.32
CA ASP A 928 -0.87 2.35 -32.67
C ASP A 928 0.52 2.89 -32.28
N ASP A 929 0.64 3.47 -31.08
CA ASP A 929 1.79 4.27 -30.66
C ASP A 929 2.87 3.46 -29.92
N ILE A 930 4.09 4.01 -29.90
CA ILE A 930 5.23 3.44 -29.17
C ILE A 930 5.86 4.52 -28.30
N LEU A 931 5.80 4.34 -26.98
CA LEU A 931 6.30 5.27 -25.98
C LEU A 931 7.44 4.64 -25.19
N TRP A 932 8.54 5.37 -25.05
CA TRP A 932 9.66 5.05 -24.16
C TRP A 932 9.85 6.20 -23.17
N GLY A 933 9.72 5.96 -21.87
CA GLY A 933 10.01 6.95 -20.84
C GLY A 933 11.47 7.37 -20.91
N ASP A 934 12.37 6.42 -20.68
CA ASP A 934 13.82 6.62 -20.82
C ASP A 934 14.34 6.46 -22.27
N ASP A 935 15.65 6.69 -22.46
CA ASP A 935 16.34 6.49 -23.74
C ASP A 935 16.38 5.01 -24.18
N ASN A 936 15.77 4.70 -25.33
CA ASN A 936 15.67 3.34 -25.89
C ASN A 936 17.02 2.74 -26.37
N ARG A 937 18.12 3.51 -26.35
CA ARG A 937 19.46 3.14 -26.83
C ARG A 937 20.55 3.35 -25.77
N ASP A 938 20.25 3.99 -24.65
CA ASP A 938 21.12 4.20 -23.50
C ASP A 938 20.45 3.74 -22.19
N ALA A 939 20.66 2.46 -21.87
CA ALA A 939 20.15 1.84 -20.64
C ALA A 939 20.76 2.41 -19.32
N SER A 940 21.53 3.50 -19.36
CA SER A 940 22.04 4.17 -18.16
C SER A 940 21.15 5.31 -17.66
N VAL A 941 20.17 5.75 -18.45
CA VAL A 941 19.14 6.68 -17.99
C VAL A 941 18.16 5.94 -17.08
N SER A 942 17.64 6.65 -16.08
CA SER A 942 16.76 6.09 -15.06
C SER A 942 16.06 7.22 -14.32
N ARG A 943 14.77 7.39 -14.61
CA ARG A 943 13.91 8.45 -14.11
C ARG A 943 12.49 7.91 -13.93
N ASP A 944 11.64 8.70 -13.30
CA ASP A 944 10.27 8.29 -13.00
C ASP A 944 9.32 8.97 -13.99
N ASP A 945 8.74 8.20 -14.90
CA ASP A 945 8.00 8.71 -16.06
C ASP A 945 6.49 8.43 -15.98
N TYR A 946 5.70 9.22 -16.72
CA TYR A 946 4.27 8.99 -16.92
C TYR A 946 3.97 8.75 -18.39
N LEU A 947 3.48 7.56 -18.72
CA LEU A 947 3.16 7.16 -20.09
C LEU A 947 1.65 6.88 -20.21
N TYR A 948 1.00 7.51 -21.19
CA TYR A 948 -0.38 7.26 -21.56
C TYR A 948 -0.48 6.82 -23.03
N GLY A 949 -1.02 5.63 -23.27
CA GLY A 949 -1.16 5.07 -24.63
C GLY A 949 -2.17 5.84 -25.48
N GLY A 950 -3.37 6.05 -24.94
CA GLY A 950 -4.45 6.74 -25.66
C GLY A 950 -5.38 5.75 -26.37
N ASP A 951 -5.72 6.03 -27.63
CA ASP A 951 -6.62 5.22 -28.46
C ASP A 951 -5.80 4.41 -29.49
N GLY A 952 -5.66 3.10 -29.34
CA GLY A 952 -5.02 2.25 -30.36
C GLY A 952 -4.38 0.99 -29.78
N ASP A 953 -3.57 0.28 -30.57
CA ASP A 953 -2.79 -0.85 -30.05
C ASP A 953 -1.38 -0.40 -29.66
N ASP A 954 -1.23 0.09 -28.43
CA ASP A 954 -0.03 0.83 -28.01
C ASP A 954 1.07 -0.03 -27.37
N LYS A 955 2.29 0.49 -27.34
CA LYS A 955 3.43 -0.10 -26.64
C LYS A 955 4.10 0.93 -25.74
N LEU A 956 3.99 0.73 -24.43
CA LEU A 956 4.55 1.61 -23.41
C LEU A 956 5.72 0.89 -22.74
N TYR A 957 6.88 1.52 -22.75
CA TYR A 957 8.11 1.06 -22.12
C TYR A 957 8.53 2.09 -21.08
N GLY A 958 8.36 1.80 -19.78
CA GLY A 958 8.77 2.68 -18.68
C GLY A 958 10.28 2.85 -18.67
N GLY A 959 10.99 1.74 -18.45
CA GLY A 959 12.44 1.71 -18.52
C GLY A 959 13.02 1.43 -17.15
N LYS A 960 13.70 2.40 -16.55
CA LYS A 960 14.28 2.26 -15.21
C LYS A 960 13.77 3.37 -14.30
N GLY A 961 13.04 3.02 -13.26
CA GLY A 961 12.60 3.99 -12.28
C GLY A 961 11.26 3.57 -11.71
N HIS A 962 10.50 4.53 -11.21
CA HIS A 962 9.16 4.27 -10.71
C HIS A 962 8.14 4.85 -11.67
N ASP A 963 7.81 4.07 -12.71
CA ASP A 963 7.03 4.56 -13.83
C ASP A 963 5.53 4.37 -13.61
N THR A 964 4.74 5.24 -14.22
CA THR A 964 3.27 5.11 -14.27
C THR A 964 2.82 4.91 -15.69
N LEU A 965 2.26 3.74 -15.99
CA LEU A 965 1.81 3.37 -17.33
C LEU A 965 0.29 3.23 -17.34
N GLU A 966 -0.38 4.06 -18.13
CA GLU A 966 -1.82 4.03 -18.35
C GLU A 966 -2.13 3.61 -19.79
N SER A 967 -2.91 2.54 -19.94
CA SER A 967 -3.03 1.87 -21.23
C SER A 967 -3.89 2.62 -22.26
N GLY A 968 -5.02 3.20 -21.82
CA GLY A 968 -6.05 3.69 -22.74
C GLY A 968 -6.89 2.58 -23.39
N VAL A 969 -7.42 2.80 -24.58
CA VAL A 969 -8.33 1.90 -25.34
C VAL A 969 -7.55 1.10 -26.38
N GLY A 970 -7.88 -0.18 -26.59
CA GLY A 970 -7.26 -1.05 -27.62
C GLY A 970 -6.34 -2.14 -27.06
N ARG A 971 -5.41 -2.71 -27.84
CA ARG A 971 -4.56 -3.84 -27.42
C ARG A 971 -3.14 -3.42 -27.08
N ASP A 972 -2.93 -3.11 -25.82
CA ASP A 972 -1.67 -2.49 -25.43
C ASP A 972 -0.70 -3.48 -24.78
N LEU A 973 0.58 -3.16 -24.93
CA LEU A 973 1.68 -3.75 -24.19
C LEU A 973 2.24 -2.69 -23.24
N LEU A 974 2.27 -3.00 -21.94
CA LEU A 974 2.85 -2.16 -20.90
C LEU A 974 4.03 -2.94 -20.31
N ASP A 975 5.24 -2.41 -20.50
CA ASP A 975 6.49 -2.95 -19.98
C ASP A 975 7.10 -1.94 -18.99
N GLY A 976 6.98 -2.19 -17.69
CA GLY A 976 7.48 -1.26 -16.67
C GLY A 976 9.01 -1.23 -16.60
N GLY A 977 9.67 -2.36 -16.87
CA GLY A 977 11.13 -2.48 -16.76
C GLY A 977 11.61 -2.72 -15.33
N GLU A 978 12.64 -1.99 -14.89
CA GLU A 978 13.20 -2.10 -13.53
C GLU A 978 12.59 -1.04 -12.60
N GLY A 979 12.02 -1.45 -11.47
CA GLY A 979 11.70 -0.54 -10.37
C GLY A 979 10.40 -0.84 -9.64
N TYR A 980 9.54 0.15 -9.47
CA TYR A 980 8.24 -0.08 -8.80
C TYR A 980 7.20 0.67 -9.61
N ASP A 981 6.63 -0.06 -10.56
CA ASP A 981 5.82 0.55 -11.60
C ASP A 981 4.35 0.44 -11.29
N VAL A 982 3.57 1.41 -11.77
CA VAL A 982 2.14 1.49 -11.54
C VAL A 982 1.42 1.34 -12.88
N TYR A 983 0.66 0.26 -13.01
CA TYR A 983 -0.15 -0.03 -14.20
C TYR A 983 -1.60 0.36 -13.95
N ILE A 984 -2.12 1.31 -14.71
CA ILE A 984 -3.44 1.90 -14.53
C ILE A 984 -4.40 1.45 -15.63
N PHE A 985 -5.55 0.92 -15.20
CA PHE A 985 -6.65 0.56 -16.09
C PHE A 985 -7.97 1.17 -15.63
N SER A 986 -8.70 1.76 -16.57
CA SER A 986 -10.08 2.18 -16.39
C SER A 986 -11.01 1.13 -17.00
N SER A 987 -12.02 0.70 -16.24
CA SER A 987 -13.06 -0.19 -16.78
C SER A 987 -13.77 0.41 -17.99
N GLY A 988 -13.83 1.76 -18.10
CA GLY A 988 -14.40 2.47 -19.25
C GLY A 988 -13.71 2.13 -20.58
N ASP A 989 -12.42 1.83 -20.55
CA ASP A 989 -11.60 1.60 -21.75
C ASP A 989 -11.51 0.11 -22.12
N LEU A 990 -11.89 -0.76 -21.18
CA LEU A 990 -11.84 -2.23 -21.31
C LEU A 990 -13.17 -2.84 -21.84
N GLN A 991 -13.90 -2.11 -22.68
CA GLN A 991 -15.26 -2.48 -23.08
C GLN A 991 -15.34 -3.42 -24.29
N ASN A 992 -14.22 -3.68 -24.96
CA ASN A 992 -14.19 -4.52 -26.16
C ASN A 992 -13.54 -5.89 -25.85
N PRO A 993 -14.27 -7.00 -26.06
CA PRO A 993 -13.81 -8.33 -25.66
C PRO A 993 -12.70 -8.93 -26.53
N TYR A 994 -12.36 -8.28 -27.63
CA TYR A 994 -11.23 -8.67 -28.47
C TYR A 994 -9.92 -8.02 -28.04
N ASP A 995 -10.00 -7.06 -27.12
CA ASP A 995 -8.84 -6.30 -26.68
C ASP A 995 -8.14 -7.00 -25.52
N VAL A 996 -6.81 -6.97 -25.54
CA VAL A 996 -5.93 -7.61 -24.58
C VAL A 996 -4.88 -6.61 -24.16
N LYS A 997 -4.88 -6.27 -22.86
CA LYS A 997 -3.81 -5.47 -22.24
C LYS A 997 -2.77 -6.42 -21.68
N THR A 998 -1.51 -6.27 -22.08
CA THR A 998 -0.42 -7.17 -21.67
C THR A 998 0.55 -6.42 -20.78
N ILE A 999 0.84 -6.98 -19.60
CA ILE A 999 1.80 -6.44 -18.65
C ILE A 999 3.05 -7.33 -18.64
N ILE A 1000 4.20 -6.71 -18.79
CA ILE A 1000 5.54 -7.27 -18.63
C ILE A 1000 6.30 -6.38 -17.64
N ASP A 1001 7.14 -6.99 -16.83
CA ASP A 1001 7.90 -6.29 -15.79
C ASP A 1001 9.16 -7.09 -15.49
N GLU A 1002 10.33 -6.43 -15.54
CA GLU A 1002 11.62 -7.13 -15.48
C GLU A 1002 11.92 -7.63 -14.06
N ASP A 1003 11.62 -6.82 -13.04
CA ASP A 1003 11.93 -7.13 -11.64
C ASP A 1003 10.73 -7.66 -10.84
N LYS A 1004 9.55 -7.71 -11.48
CA LYS A 1004 8.26 -8.25 -11.00
C LYS A 1004 7.66 -7.45 -9.85
N SER A 1005 8.07 -6.19 -9.68
CA SER A 1005 7.75 -5.32 -8.57
C SER A 1005 6.91 -4.15 -9.05
N GLY A 1006 5.72 -3.97 -8.47
CA GLY A 1006 4.84 -2.88 -8.87
C GLY A 1006 3.43 -3.03 -8.35
N LEU A 1007 2.53 -2.22 -8.90
CA LEU A 1007 1.14 -2.10 -8.50
C LEU A 1007 0.23 -2.10 -9.73
N ILE A 1008 -0.82 -2.92 -9.70
CA ILE A 1008 -1.87 -2.90 -10.72
C ILE A 1008 -3.13 -2.27 -10.15
N LEU A 1009 -3.59 -1.19 -10.78
CA LEU A 1009 -4.80 -0.46 -10.42
C LEU A 1009 -5.89 -0.66 -11.49
N ILE A 1010 -7.07 -1.09 -11.06
CA ILE A 1010 -8.27 -1.15 -11.92
C ILE A 1010 -9.37 -0.31 -11.28
N ASP A 1011 -9.80 0.77 -11.94
CA ASP A 1011 -10.69 1.80 -11.39
C ASP A 1011 -10.19 2.35 -10.03
N GLY A 1012 -8.87 2.51 -9.90
CA GLY A 1012 -8.22 2.93 -8.66
C GLY A 1012 -8.16 1.86 -7.56
N MET A 1013 -8.61 0.62 -7.82
CA MET A 1013 -8.47 -0.50 -6.89
C MET A 1013 -7.18 -1.27 -7.13
N ALA A 1014 -6.38 -1.38 -6.06
CA ALA A 1014 -5.14 -2.14 -6.04
C ALA A 1014 -5.41 -3.66 -6.01
N LEU A 1015 -4.87 -4.39 -6.98
CA LEU A 1015 -5.17 -5.80 -7.20
C LEU A 1015 -4.63 -6.71 -6.06
N ASP A 1016 -3.51 -6.33 -5.46
CA ASP A 1016 -2.85 -6.98 -4.31
C ASP A 1016 -3.60 -6.78 -2.98
N SER A 1017 -4.35 -5.69 -2.85
CA SER A 1017 -5.19 -5.39 -1.68
C SER A 1017 -6.44 -6.28 -1.58
N LEU A 1018 -6.75 -7.04 -2.63
CA LEU A 1018 -7.96 -7.85 -2.73
C LEU A 1018 -7.78 -9.22 -2.06
N ASN A 1019 -8.82 -9.65 -1.34
CA ASN A 1019 -8.87 -10.99 -0.77
C ASN A 1019 -9.26 -12.01 -1.86
N TRP A 1020 -8.25 -12.68 -2.42
CA TRP A 1020 -8.42 -13.71 -3.43
C TRP A 1020 -8.86 -15.04 -2.82
N LYS A 1021 -10.01 -15.56 -3.25
CA LYS A 1021 -10.48 -16.90 -2.87
C LYS A 1021 -10.30 -17.86 -4.03
N LEU A 1022 -9.58 -18.95 -3.79
CA LEU A 1022 -9.46 -20.04 -4.75
C LEU A 1022 -10.85 -20.64 -5.02
N ALA A 1023 -11.37 -20.45 -6.23
CA ALA A 1023 -12.66 -21.01 -6.66
C ALA A 1023 -12.49 -22.41 -7.25
N ARG A 1024 -11.41 -22.64 -7.98
CA ARG A 1024 -10.91 -23.93 -8.47
C ARG A 1024 -9.41 -23.79 -8.76
N GLU A 1025 -8.72 -24.90 -8.98
CA GLU A 1025 -7.29 -24.88 -9.30
C GLU A 1025 -6.97 -23.90 -10.43
N GLY A 1026 -6.01 -23.00 -10.18
CA GLY A 1026 -5.61 -21.96 -11.12
C GLY A 1026 -6.64 -20.85 -11.36
N HIS A 1027 -7.69 -20.72 -10.53
CA HIS A 1027 -8.70 -19.68 -10.69
C HIS A 1027 -9.19 -19.13 -9.34
N TRP A 1028 -9.02 -17.82 -9.16
CA TRP A 1028 -9.36 -17.09 -7.95
C TRP A 1028 -10.41 -16.04 -8.24
N VAL A 1029 -11.24 -15.74 -7.25
CA VAL A 1029 -12.26 -14.70 -7.33
C VAL A 1029 -12.17 -13.79 -6.11
N SER A 1030 -12.30 -12.49 -6.34
CA SER A 1030 -12.41 -11.50 -5.28
C SER A 1030 -13.88 -11.25 -4.92
N ALA A 1031 -14.12 -10.61 -3.77
CA ALA A 1031 -15.48 -10.19 -3.41
C ALA A 1031 -16.01 -9.08 -4.32
N GLN A 1032 -15.10 -8.32 -4.95
CA GLN A 1032 -15.33 -7.17 -5.83
C GLN A 1032 -15.65 -7.59 -7.28
N GLY A 1033 -15.85 -8.90 -7.53
CA GLY A 1033 -16.24 -9.40 -8.85
C GLY A 1033 -15.12 -9.37 -9.89
N LEU A 1034 -13.86 -9.36 -9.45
CA LEU A 1034 -12.71 -9.67 -10.30
C LEU A 1034 -12.38 -11.16 -10.18
N SER A 1035 -11.87 -11.74 -11.24
CA SER A 1035 -11.32 -13.09 -11.25
C SER A 1035 -9.94 -13.12 -11.85
N LEU A 1036 -9.09 -13.96 -11.27
CA LEU A 1036 -7.76 -14.27 -11.77
C LEU A 1036 -7.74 -15.69 -12.28
N THR A 1037 -7.23 -15.90 -13.48
CA THR A 1037 -7.15 -17.22 -14.11
C THR A 1037 -5.73 -17.47 -14.60
N MET A 1038 -5.08 -18.50 -14.06
CA MET A 1038 -3.78 -18.96 -14.55
C MET A 1038 -3.94 -19.74 -15.85
N ASN A 1039 -3.12 -19.39 -16.84
CA ASN A 1039 -3.00 -20.07 -18.11
C ASN A 1039 -1.52 -20.25 -18.48
N GLY A 1040 -0.92 -21.35 -18.03
CA GLY A 1040 0.53 -21.55 -18.17
C GLY A 1040 1.30 -20.65 -17.21
N SER A 1041 2.21 -19.81 -17.72
CA SER A 1041 2.89 -18.75 -16.94
C SER A 1041 2.13 -17.42 -16.95
N ARG A 1042 0.97 -17.33 -17.61
CA ARG A 1042 0.19 -16.09 -17.69
C ARG A 1042 -0.90 -16.04 -16.63
N LEU A 1043 -1.08 -14.88 -16.01
CA LEU A 1043 -2.22 -14.60 -15.13
C LEU A 1043 -3.19 -13.65 -15.83
N LEU A 1044 -4.40 -14.14 -16.11
CA LEU A 1044 -5.46 -13.36 -16.73
C LEU A 1044 -6.31 -12.69 -15.65
N VAL A 1045 -6.56 -11.40 -15.77
CA VAL A 1045 -7.50 -10.64 -14.95
C VAL A 1045 -8.77 -10.39 -15.75
N GLU A 1046 -9.91 -10.80 -15.18
CA GLU A 1046 -11.23 -10.73 -15.81
C GLU A 1046 -12.24 -10.15 -14.82
N SER A 1047 -13.33 -9.55 -15.31
CA SER A 1047 -14.44 -9.08 -14.48
C SER A 1047 -15.75 -9.11 -15.27
N ASP A 1048 -16.88 -9.05 -14.57
CA ASP A 1048 -18.18 -8.76 -15.22
C ASP A 1048 -18.34 -7.25 -15.55
N ARG A 1049 -17.44 -6.40 -15.03
CA ARG A 1049 -17.48 -4.93 -15.20
C ARG A 1049 -16.85 -4.45 -16.51
N PHE A 1050 -15.99 -5.27 -17.10
CA PHE A 1050 -15.33 -5.01 -18.38
C PHE A 1050 -15.27 -6.30 -19.18
N SER A 1051 -14.95 -6.23 -20.48
CA SER A 1051 -14.95 -7.41 -21.35
C SER A 1051 -13.60 -7.72 -22.00
N SER A 1052 -12.67 -6.76 -22.05
CA SER A 1052 -11.27 -6.98 -22.43
C SER A 1052 -10.55 -7.89 -21.43
N GLN A 1053 -9.43 -8.48 -21.84
CA GLN A 1053 -8.56 -9.27 -20.95
C GLN A 1053 -7.35 -8.46 -20.54
N ILE A 1054 -7.01 -8.44 -19.25
CA ILE A 1054 -5.68 -7.99 -18.81
C ILE A 1054 -4.84 -9.25 -18.55
N VAL A 1055 -3.62 -9.28 -19.06
CA VAL A 1055 -2.73 -10.44 -19.03
C VAL A 1055 -1.42 -10.02 -18.41
N ILE A 1056 -1.04 -10.66 -17.31
CA ILE A 1056 0.29 -10.53 -16.72
C ILE A 1056 1.14 -11.69 -17.24
N GLU A 1057 2.22 -11.39 -17.95
CA GLU A 1057 3.16 -12.38 -18.47
C GLU A 1057 4.14 -12.87 -17.40
N ASP A 1058 4.63 -14.10 -17.57
CA ASP A 1058 5.62 -14.76 -16.71
C ASP A 1058 5.38 -14.61 -15.19
N PHE A 1059 4.09 -14.65 -14.84
CA PHE A 1059 3.59 -14.53 -13.49
C PHE A 1059 4.15 -15.64 -12.58
N SER A 1060 4.63 -15.21 -11.42
CA SER A 1060 4.99 -16.05 -10.28
C SER A 1060 4.35 -15.51 -9.02
N ASP A 1061 4.07 -16.37 -8.04
CA ASP A 1061 3.50 -15.96 -6.75
C ASP A 1061 4.32 -14.81 -6.14
N GLY A 1062 3.64 -13.79 -5.60
CA GLY A 1062 4.25 -12.60 -5.03
C GLY A 1062 4.53 -11.47 -6.03
N MET A 1063 4.48 -11.72 -7.34
CA MET A 1063 4.59 -10.68 -8.37
C MET A 1063 3.47 -9.65 -8.20
N PHE A 1064 3.82 -8.36 -8.23
CA PHE A 1064 2.89 -7.25 -7.94
C PHE A 1064 2.14 -7.38 -6.60
N GLY A 1065 2.74 -8.04 -5.59
CA GLY A 1065 2.09 -8.27 -4.30
C GLY A 1065 0.99 -9.35 -4.31
N LEU A 1066 0.75 -10.03 -5.44
CA LEU A 1066 -0.30 -11.05 -5.57
C LEU A 1066 0.18 -12.41 -5.04
N ASN A 1067 -0.28 -12.78 -3.85
CA ASN A 1067 -0.02 -14.07 -3.22
C ASN A 1067 -1.24 -15.00 -3.39
N LEU A 1068 -1.28 -15.76 -4.48
CA LEU A 1068 -2.42 -16.56 -4.91
C LEU A 1068 -2.28 -18.04 -4.57
N PHE A 1069 -1.05 -18.54 -4.48
CA PHE A 1069 -0.81 -19.97 -4.22
C PHE A 1069 -0.77 -20.26 -2.72
N GLN A 1070 -1.60 -21.22 -2.31
CA GLN A 1070 -1.65 -21.72 -0.93
C GLN A 1070 -0.27 -22.30 -0.57
N ASN A 1071 0.34 -21.78 0.48
CA ASN A 1071 1.60 -22.32 0.99
C ASN A 1071 1.39 -23.73 1.53
N ASN A 1072 2.28 -24.65 1.15
CA ASN A 1072 2.26 -26.02 1.62
C ASN A 1072 3.28 -26.15 2.74
N ALA A 1073 3.00 -27.01 3.73
CA ALA A 1073 4.00 -27.31 4.74
C ALA A 1073 5.25 -27.95 4.08
N PRO A 1074 6.47 -27.72 4.61
CA PRO A 1074 7.69 -28.34 4.07
C PRO A 1074 7.53 -29.85 3.92
N GLU A 1075 8.02 -30.45 2.85
CA GLU A 1075 7.97 -31.89 2.67
C GLU A 1075 9.28 -32.56 3.11
N ALA A 1076 9.17 -33.65 3.86
CA ALA A 1076 10.32 -34.50 4.17
C ALA A 1076 10.88 -35.14 2.89
N SER A 1077 12.14 -34.87 2.58
CA SER A 1077 12.78 -35.33 1.35
C SER A 1077 13.78 -36.47 1.61
N THR A 1078 14.99 -36.15 2.07
CA THR A 1078 16.00 -37.17 2.36
C THR A 1078 16.05 -37.50 3.85
N GLN A 1079 16.30 -38.79 4.14
CA GLN A 1079 16.41 -39.27 5.52
C GLN A 1079 17.76 -38.83 6.12
N PRO A 1080 17.78 -38.34 7.38
CA PRO A 1080 19.02 -37.92 8.02
C PRO A 1080 19.93 -39.11 8.35
N GLU A 1081 21.22 -38.99 8.02
CA GLU A 1081 22.21 -40.05 8.25
C GLU A 1081 22.46 -40.30 9.74
N ALA A 1082 22.53 -41.56 10.17
CA ALA A 1082 22.79 -41.89 11.58
C ALA A 1082 24.17 -41.40 12.04
N LEU A 1083 24.18 -40.52 13.04
CA LEU A 1083 25.42 -39.97 13.60
C LEU A 1083 25.92 -40.86 14.75
N SER A 1084 27.17 -41.31 14.68
CA SER A 1084 27.81 -42.10 15.74
C SER A 1084 28.82 -41.25 16.50
N LEU A 1085 28.63 -41.14 17.81
CA LEU A 1085 29.49 -40.38 18.73
C LEU A 1085 30.00 -41.28 19.86
N LYS A 1086 31.06 -40.87 20.55
CA LYS A 1086 31.61 -41.57 21.73
C LYS A 1086 31.42 -40.76 23.01
N ILE A 1087 31.28 -41.43 24.15
CA ILE A 1087 31.26 -40.76 25.46
C ILE A 1087 32.56 -39.95 25.67
N GLY A 1088 32.43 -38.68 26.03
CA GLY A 1088 33.54 -37.73 26.21
C GLY A 1088 33.98 -37.01 24.93
N GLU A 1089 33.40 -37.34 23.76
CA GLU A 1089 33.66 -36.66 22.49
C GLU A 1089 33.00 -35.28 22.45
N THR A 1090 33.69 -34.29 21.88
CA THR A 1090 33.08 -33.01 21.49
C THR A 1090 32.86 -33.04 19.98
N PHE A 1091 31.64 -32.73 19.55
CA PHE A 1091 31.24 -32.82 18.14
C PHE A 1091 30.59 -31.52 17.64
N THR A 1092 30.59 -31.38 16.33
CA THR A 1092 29.86 -30.35 15.59
C THR A 1092 29.39 -31.00 14.29
N TYR A 1093 28.09 -30.95 14.01
CA TYR A 1093 27.45 -31.63 12.89
C TYR A 1093 26.43 -30.71 12.24
N GLN A 1094 26.61 -30.44 10.95
CA GLN A 1094 25.69 -29.64 10.16
C GLN A 1094 24.69 -30.55 9.44
N LEU A 1095 23.40 -30.24 9.53
CA LEU A 1095 22.36 -30.97 8.81
C LEU A 1095 22.49 -30.72 7.29
N ALA A 1096 22.10 -31.71 6.50
CA ALA A 1096 22.12 -31.61 5.04
C ALA A 1096 21.00 -30.69 4.52
N ASP A 1097 21.30 -29.99 3.43
CA ASP A 1097 20.43 -28.96 2.85
C ASP A 1097 19.15 -29.49 2.24
N ASN A 1098 19.12 -30.79 1.93
CA ASN A 1098 18.05 -31.47 1.20
C ASN A 1098 17.23 -32.41 2.11
N LEU A 1099 17.31 -32.26 3.44
CA LEU A 1099 16.49 -33.05 4.35
C LEU A 1099 15.01 -32.76 4.15
N PHE A 1100 14.66 -31.50 3.87
CA PHE A 1100 13.30 -31.06 3.59
C PHE A 1100 13.31 -30.22 2.32
N ILE A 1101 12.22 -30.25 1.57
CA ILE A 1101 12.01 -29.43 0.37
C ILE A 1101 10.72 -28.68 0.59
N ASP A 1102 10.73 -27.41 0.29
CA ASP A 1102 9.58 -26.53 0.41
C ASP A 1102 9.52 -25.65 -0.85
N ASP A 1103 8.32 -25.36 -1.33
CA ASP A 1103 8.09 -24.54 -2.52
C ASP A 1103 8.36 -23.05 -2.27
N LYS A 1104 8.25 -22.58 -1.02
CA LYS A 1104 8.53 -21.18 -0.61
C LYS A 1104 9.77 -21.02 0.28
N GLY A 1105 10.42 -22.13 0.65
CA GLY A 1105 11.67 -22.16 1.40
C GLY A 1105 11.48 -22.40 2.90
N ILE A 1106 12.57 -22.80 3.56
CA ILE A 1106 12.53 -23.17 4.99
C ILE A 1106 13.19 -22.06 5.80
N GLU A 1107 12.39 -21.43 6.67
CA GLU A 1107 12.81 -20.31 7.50
C GLU A 1107 13.55 -20.77 8.76
N GLN A 1108 13.03 -21.82 9.40
CA GLN A 1108 13.56 -22.29 10.68
C GLN A 1108 13.72 -23.81 10.73
N TYR A 1109 14.80 -24.24 11.39
CA TYR A 1109 14.97 -25.62 11.82
C TYR A 1109 14.90 -25.68 13.35
N GLN A 1110 14.30 -26.74 13.88
CA GLN A 1110 14.31 -27.06 15.29
C GLN A 1110 14.75 -28.50 15.51
N ILE A 1111 15.49 -28.75 16.59
CA ILE A 1111 15.84 -30.11 17.03
C ILE A 1111 15.37 -30.30 18.47
N THR A 1112 14.57 -31.34 18.67
CA THR A 1112 14.13 -31.77 19.99
C THR A 1112 14.44 -33.25 20.19
N ARG A 1113 14.37 -33.74 21.43
CA ARG A 1113 14.35 -35.18 21.65
C ARG A 1113 12.97 -35.71 21.26
N SER A 1114 12.90 -36.90 20.67
CA SER A 1114 11.62 -37.46 20.18
C SER A 1114 10.60 -37.75 21.30
N ASP A 1115 11.02 -37.70 22.57
CA ASP A 1115 10.14 -37.81 23.76
C ASP A 1115 9.64 -36.45 24.29
N GLY A 1116 9.98 -35.33 23.62
CA GLY A 1116 9.62 -33.97 24.01
C GLY A 1116 10.47 -33.37 25.13
N SER A 1117 11.48 -34.08 25.63
CA SER A 1117 12.42 -33.54 26.63
C SER A 1117 13.47 -32.61 25.98
N PRO A 1118 14.03 -31.63 26.73
CA PRO A 1118 15.05 -30.75 26.19
C PRO A 1118 16.32 -31.52 25.80
N LEU A 1119 17.08 -30.98 24.84
CA LEU A 1119 18.40 -31.50 24.48
C LEU A 1119 19.32 -31.58 25.71
N PRO A 1120 20.33 -32.49 25.71
CA PRO A 1120 21.33 -32.52 26.76
C PRO A 1120 21.93 -31.13 27.01
N GLN A 1121 22.14 -30.77 28.27
CA GLN A 1121 22.53 -29.40 28.65
C GLN A 1121 23.85 -28.93 28.02
N SER A 1122 24.72 -29.87 27.64
CA SER A 1122 25.99 -29.62 26.96
C SER A 1122 25.86 -29.43 25.44
N TRP A 1123 24.65 -29.56 24.87
CA TRP A 1123 24.40 -29.51 23.42
C TRP A 1123 23.63 -28.23 23.04
N LYS A 1124 23.89 -27.72 21.85
CA LYS A 1124 23.27 -26.53 21.27
C LYS A 1124 23.01 -26.73 19.79
N PHE A 1125 21.85 -26.26 19.33
CA PHE A 1125 21.50 -26.20 17.92
C PHE A 1125 21.40 -24.74 17.48
N ASP A 1126 22.08 -24.42 16.39
CA ASP A 1126 21.97 -23.14 15.70
C ASP A 1126 21.14 -23.34 14.42
N SER A 1127 19.95 -22.72 14.40
CA SER A 1127 19.01 -22.83 13.28
C SER A 1127 19.55 -22.18 12.01
N ALA A 1128 20.21 -21.03 12.11
CA ALA A 1128 20.67 -20.28 10.93
C ALA A 1128 21.78 -21.03 10.18
N THR A 1129 22.66 -21.72 10.92
CA THR A 1129 23.73 -22.54 10.33
C THR A 1129 23.38 -24.02 10.23
N ARG A 1130 22.19 -24.43 10.68
CA ARG A 1130 21.73 -25.83 10.80
C ARG A 1130 22.71 -26.75 11.52
N THR A 1131 23.39 -26.24 12.53
CA THR A 1131 24.51 -26.93 13.17
C THR A 1131 24.19 -27.35 14.60
N LEU A 1132 24.26 -28.66 14.86
CA LEU A 1132 24.21 -29.25 16.20
C LEU A 1132 25.62 -29.44 16.74
N SER A 1133 25.90 -28.95 17.94
CA SER A 1133 27.21 -29.07 18.58
C SER A 1133 27.10 -29.36 20.08
N GLY A 1134 28.10 -30.02 20.64
CA GLY A 1134 28.13 -30.30 22.07
C GLY A 1134 29.20 -31.30 22.51
N MET A 1135 29.23 -31.60 23.81
CA MET A 1135 30.04 -32.67 24.39
C MET A 1135 29.13 -33.82 24.83
N VAL A 1136 29.47 -35.06 24.47
CA VAL A 1136 28.75 -36.25 24.89
C VAL A 1136 29.09 -36.58 26.35
N GLY A 1137 28.12 -36.42 27.25
CA GLY A 1137 28.29 -36.73 28.67
C GLY A 1137 28.21 -38.23 28.98
N GLU A 1138 28.72 -38.63 30.15
CA GLU A 1138 28.69 -40.02 30.63
C GLU A 1138 27.27 -40.52 30.93
N GLU A 1139 26.30 -39.61 31.07
CA GLU A 1139 24.88 -39.92 31.25
C GLU A 1139 24.21 -40.43 29.96
N LEU A 1140 24.84 -40.25 28.80
CA LEU A 1140 24.33 -40.68 27.52
C LEU A 1140 25.01 -41.99 27.09
N SER A 1141 24.24 -43.07 26.96
CA SER A 1141 24.73 -44.35 26.42
C SER A 1141 23.65 -45.02 25.58
N GLY A 1142 24.04 -45.66 24.46
CA GLY A 1142 23.11 -46.32 23.56
C GLY A 1142 22.54 -45.39 22.50
N LYS A 1143 21.23 -45.42 22.24
CA LYS A 1143 20.59 -44.62 21.19
C LYS A 1143 19.90 -43.39 21.78
N LEU A 1144 20.09 -42.26 21.12
CA LEU A 1144 19.38 -41.01 21.37
C LEU A 1144 18.57 -40.66 20.13
N ASP A 1145 17.25 -40.77 20.23
CA ASP A 1145 16.34 -40.40 19.14
C ASP A 1145 15.94 -38.92 19.26
N LEU A 1146 16.17 -38.19 18.18
CA LEU A 1146 15.87 -36.78 18.01
C LEU A 1146 14.82 -36.60 16.92
N THR A 1147 14.12 -35.49 16.97
CA THR A 1147 13.19 -35.05 15.93
C THR A 1147 13.69 -33.73 15.38
N ILE A 1148 13.90 -33.68 14.06
CA ILE A 1148 14.24 -32.48 13.30
C ILE A 1148 12.93 -31.97 12.72
N THR A 1149 12.60 -30.71 12.97
CA THR A 1149 11.41 -30.03 12.45
C THR A 1149 11.86 -28.89 11.55
N ALA A 1150 11.38 -28.87 10.32
CA ALA A 1150 11.52 -27.75 9.40
C ALA A 1150 10.22 -26.96 9.43
N ILE A 1151 10.33 -25.63 9.52
CA ILE A 1151 9.22 -24.69 9.62
C ILE A 1151 9.41 -23.66 8.52
N ASP A 1152 8.40 -23.45 7.69
CA ASP A 1152 8.39 -22.40 6.67
C ASP A 1152 8.07 -21.02 7.29
N ALA A 1153 8.07 -19.99 6.47
CA ALA A 1153 7.81 -18.61 6.89
C ALA A 1153 6.37 -18.39 7.42
N GLU A 1154 5.42 -19.26 7.10
CA GLU A 1154 4.02 -19.17 7.55
C GLU A 1154 3.76 -20.03 8.79
N GLY A 1155 4.80 -20.70 9.32
CA GLY A 1155 4.73 -21.50 10.53
C GLY A 1155 4.16 -22.90 10.32
N LEU A 1156 4.00 -23.35 9.08
CA LEU A 1156 3.67 -24.75 8.80
C LEU A 1156 4.94 -25.60 8.95
N ASP A 1157 4.79 -26.77 9.55
CA ASP A 1157 5.92 -27.60 9.92
C ASP A 1157 5.80 -29.05 9.44
N THR A 1158 6.96 -29.64 9.15
CA THR A 1158 7.10 -31.08 8.98
C THR A 1158 8.32 -31.57 9.73
N SER A 1159 8.21 -32.79 10.26
CA SER A 1159 9.23 -33.37 11.12
C SER A 1159 9.76 -34.70 10.59
N GLN A 1160 11.05 -34.97 10.84
CA GLN A 1160 11.70 -36.25 10.61
C GLN A 1160 12.44 -36.73 11.85
N ASN A 1161 12.46 -38.04 12.08
CA ASN A 1161 13.20 -38.65 13.18
C ASN A 1161 14.66 -38.89 12.79
N TRP A 1162 15.56 -38.67 13.73
CA TRP A 1162 17.00 -38.82 13.56
C TRP A 1162 17.62 -39.53 14.76
N THR A 1163 18.31 -40.65 14.54
CA THR A 1163 18.93 -41.42 15.62
C THR A 1163 20.43 -41.12 15.70
N ILE A 1164 20.87 -40.73 16.90
CA ILE A 1164 22.29 -40.65 17.27
C ILE A 1164 22.67 -41.89 18.08
N ILE A 1165 23.79 -42.52 17.72
CA ILE A 1165 24.34 -43.72 18.38
C ILE A 1165 25.54 -43.28 19.23
N ILE A 1166 25.47 -43.54 20.53
CA ILE A 1166 26.50 -43.17 21.49
C ILE A 1166 27.21 -44.43 22.01
N ASN A 1167 28.48 -44.54 21.64
CA ASN A 1167 29.37 -45.66 21.97
C ASN A 1167 30.23 -45.36 23.21
N GLU A 1168 30.63 -46.41 23.93
CA GLU A 1168 31.63 -46.30 24.99
C GLU A 1168 33.01 -45.93 24.41
N ASN A 1169 33.81 -45.18 25.18
CA ASN A 1169 35.21 -44.89 24.85
C ASN A 1169 36.15 -45.76 25.71
N HIS A 1170 37.08 -46.50 25.10
CA HIS A 1170 37.94 -47.48 25.76
C HIS A 1170 39.38 -46.99 25.92
N ALA A 1171 40.04 -47.42 26.99
CA ALA A 1171 41.45 -47.09 27.22
C ALA A 1171 42.38 -47.81 26.20
N PRO A 1172 43.55 -47.23 25.86
CA PRO A 1172 44.53 -47.88 25.01
C PRO A 1172 45.04 -49.20 25.59
N LEU A 1173 45.19 -50.21 24.74
CA LEU A 1173 45.67 -51.54 25.11
C LEU A 1173 47.14 -51.74 24.73
N VAL A 1174 47.88 -52.43 25.61
CA VAL A 1174 49.25 -52.87 25.34
C VAL A 1174 49.22 -54.29 24.78
N GLN A 1175 49.78 -54.49 23.59
CA GLN A 1175 49.82 -55.76 22.89
C GLN A 1175 51.11 -56.52 23.21
N GLY A 1176 51.06 -57.31 24.30
CA GLY A 1176 52.13 -58.22 24.71
C GLY A 1176 53.19 -57.56 25.60
N ARG A 1177 54.30 -58.28 25.86
CA ARG A 1177 55.45 -57.77 26.61
C ARG A 1177 56.60 -57.51 25.65
N LEU A 1178 57.34 -56.42 25.87
CA LEU A 1178 58.62 -56.19 25.20
C LEU A 1178 59.69 -57.09 25.81
N ASP A 1179 60.50 -57.71 24.95
CA ASP A 1179 61.60 -58.55 25.37
C ASP A 1179 62.72 -57.73 26.04
N THR A 1180 63.48 -58.40 26.92
CA THR A 1180 64.64 -57.77 27.56
C THR A 1180 65.73 -57.52 26.50
N ALA A 1181 66.09 -56.25 26.31
CA ALA A 1181 67.20 -55.88 25.45
C ALA A 1181 68.55 -56.00 26.19
N TYR A 1182 69.54 -56.61 25.53
CA TYR A 1182 70.91 -56.71 26.04
C TYR A 1182 71.82 -55.73 25.31
N ILE A 1183 72.40 -54.78 26.05
CA ILE A 1183 73.27 -53.74 25.52
C ILE A 1183 74.71 -53.94 25.97
N LYS A 1184 75.67 -53.69 25.08
CA LYS A 1184 77.11 -53.72 25.41
C LYS A 1184 77.56 -52.34 25.91
N VAL A 1185 78.19 -52.31 27.07
CA VAL A 1185 78.71 -51.09 27.69
C VAL A 1185 79.67 -50.37 26.73
N GLY A 1186 79.47 -49.06 26.56
CA GLY A 1186 80.29 -48.19 25.72
C GLY A 1186 79.99 -48.20 24.21
N GLN A 1187 78.95 -48.93 23.76
CA GLN A 1187 78.49 -48.92 22.35
C GLN A 1187 77.12 -48.24 22.23
N PRO A 1188 76.85 -47.53 21.12
CA PRO A 1188 75.53 -46.98 20.86
C PRO A 1188 74.50 -48.09 20.64
N TRP A 1189 73.31 -47.87 21.18
CA TRP A 1189 72.18 -48.76 21.07
C TRP A 1189 70.91 -47.96 20.82
N GLU A 1190 70.03 -48.53 20.00
CA GLU A 1190 68.70 -48.01 19.74
C GLU A 1190 67.67 -49.14 19.86
N PHE A 1191 66.48 -48.78 20.33
CA PHE A 1191 65.35 -49.66 20.39
C PHE A 1191 64.08 -48.91 20.02
N THR A 1192 63.50 -49.32 18.91
CA THR A 1192 62.21 -48.85 18.43
C THR A 1192 61.12 -49.72 19.03
N ILE A 1193 60.09 -49.09 19.60
CA ILE A 1193 58.89 -49.82 20.02
C ILE A 1193 58.27 -50.45 18.77
N PRO A 1194 57.95 -51.76 18.78
CA PRO A 1194 57.31 -52.41 17.64
C PRO A 1194 56.00 -51.70 17.26
N GLN A 1195 55.79 -51.49 15.96
CA GLN A 1195 54.56 -50.88 15.46
C GLN A 1195 53.34 -51.73 15.88
N GLY A 1196 52.30 -51.07 16.39
CA GLY A 1196 51.10 -51.74 16.90
C GLY A 1196 51.26 -52.38 18.28
N HIS A 1197 52.37 -52.15 18.97
CA HIS A 1197 52.54 -52.61 20.36
C HIS A 1197 51.59 -51.92 21.33
N PHE A 1198 51.15 -50.72 20.99
CA PHE A 1198 50.04 -50.07 21.66
C PHE A 1198 48.95 -49.80 20.63
N THR A 1199 47.72 -50.19 20.97
CA THR A 1199 46.54 -50.04 20.10
C THR A 1199 45.42 -49.46 20.90
N ASP A 1200 44.77 -48.44 20.38
CA ASP A 1200 43.50 -47.99 20.92
C ASP A 1200 42.35 -48.77 20.28
N PRO A 1201 41.48 -49.45 21.05
CA PRO A 1201 40.34 -50.17 20.50
C PRO A 1201 39.40 -49.28 19.66
N ASP A 1202 39.38 -47.97 19.94
CA ASP A 1202 38.49 -47.00 19.30
C ASP A 1202 39.19 -46.20 18.20
N GLY A 1203 40.46 -46.49 17.94
CA GLY A 1203 41.27 -45.83 16.90
C GLY A 1203 41.81 -44.45 17.29
N ASP A 1204 41.71 -44.08 18.57
CA ASP A 1204 42.15 -42.77 19.05
C ASP A 1204 43.66 -42.55 18.87
N LYS A 1205 44.07 -41.30 18.65
CA LYS A 1205 45.48 -40.93 18.46
C LYS A 1205 46.23 -40.95 19.79
N LEU A 1206 47.30 -41.74 19.84
CA LEU A 1206 48.03 -42.07 21.07
C LEU A 1206 49.26 -41.18 21.29
N THR A 1207 49.54 -40.83 22.56
CA THR A 1207 50.78 -40.14 22.98
C THR A 1207 51.64 -41.03 23.87
N TYR A 1208 52.97 -40.96 23.73
CA TYR A 1208 53.93 -41.91 24.33
C TYR A 1208 54.95 -41.22 25.25
N ARG A 1209 55.26 -41.84 26.39
CA ARG A 1209 56.32 -41.42 27.31
C ARG A 1209 57.01 -42.63 27.95
N ALA A 1210 58.31 -42.55 28.20
CA ALA A 1210 59.09 -43.58 28.89
C ALA A 1210 59.67 -43.08 30.22
N VAL A 1211 59.62 -43.91 31.26
CA VAL A 1211 60.13 -43.61 32.62
C VAL A 1211 60.81 -44.84 33.22
N THR A 1212 61.56 -44.68 34.30
CA THR A 1212 62.01 -45.83 35.10
C THR A 1212 60.83 -46.50 35.81
N VAL A 1213 60.97 -47.77 36.22
CA VAL A 1213 59.86 -48.56 36.79
C VAL A 1213 59.26 -47.98 38.08
N ASP A 1214 60.02 -47.16 38.80
CA ASP A 1214 59.61 -46.39 39.98
C ASP A 1214 58.97 -45.02 39.64
N GLY A 1215 58.78 -44.71 38.35
CA GLY A 1215 58.17 -43.48 37.85
C GLY A 1215 59.13 -42.29 37.71
N GLY A 1216 60.42 -42.49 37.96
CA GLY A 1216 61.48 -41.49 37.82
C GLY A 1216 61.88 -41.20 36.36
N GLU A 1217 62.70 -40.17 36.18
CA GLU A 1217 63.24 -39.81 34.86
C GLU A 1217 64.24 -40.86 34.35
N LEU A 1218 64.34 -40.99 33.03
CA LEU A 1218 65.33 -41.88 32.41
C LEU A 1218 66.76 -41.44 32.79
N PRO A 1219 67.70 -42.40 32.96
CA PRO A 1219 69.10 -42.08 33.18
C PRO A 1219 69.65 -41.20 32.05
N LYS A 1220 70.49 -40.22 32.37
CA LYS A 1220 70.99 -39.21 31.42
C LYS A 1220 71.64 -39.74 30.13
N TRP A 1221 72.10 -40.99 30.14
CA TRP A 1221 72.70 -41.62 28.96
C TRP A 1221 71.66 -42.18 27.98
N LEU A 1222 70.38 -42.19 28.34
CA LEU A 1222 69.28 -42.81 27.61
C LEU A 1222 68.14 -41.79 27.36
N THR A 1223 67.74 -41.62 26.11
CA THR A 1223 66.72 -40.65 25.67
C THR A 1223 65.62 -41.33 24.88
N PHE A 1224 64.37 -40.85 25.00
CA PHE A 1224 63.22 -41.35 24.26
C PHE A 1224 62.66 -40.28 23.31
N ASP A 1225 62.61 -40.59 22.01
CA ASP A 1225 61.91 -39.82 20.99
C ASP A 1225 60.47 -40.35 20.87
N ALA A 1226 59.50 -39.55 21.32
CA ALA A 1226 58.09 -39.95 21.37
C ALA A 1226 57.39 -39.95 20.01
N GLU A 1227 57.87 -39.17 19.03
CA GLU A 1227 57.32 -39.15 17.67
C GLU A 1227 57.77 -40.37 16.87
N ARG A 1228 59.05 -40.74 17.00
CA ARG A 1228 59.62 -41.93 16.34
C ARG A 1228 59.46 -43.21 17.16
N GLN A 1229 59.05 -43.09 18.43
CA GLN A 1229 58.95 -44.18 19.40
C GLN A 1229 60.28 -44.95 19.57
N VAL A 1230 61.40 -44.23 19.64
CA VAL A 1230 62.75 -44.83 19.74
C VAL A 1230 63.44 -44.41 21.03
N LEU A 1231 63.93 -45.39 21.79
CA LEU A 1231 64.93 -45.20 22.83
C LEU A 1231 66.34 -45.29 22.23
N ASN A 1232 67.21 -44.33 22.54
CA ASN A 1232 68.61 -44.37 22.12
C ASN A 1232 69.56 -43.93 23.26
N GLY A 1233 70.77 -44.48 23.26
CA GLY A 1233 71.77 -44.15 24.28
C GLY A 1233 73.04 -45.00 24.25
N ILE A 1234 74.05 -44.59 25.02
CA ILE A 1234 75.31 -45.34 25.22
C ILE A 1234 75.47 -45.66 26.70
N ALA A 1235 75.30 -46.92 27.10
CA ALA A 1235 75.38 -47.30 28.50
C ALA A 1235 76.83 -47.19 29.03
N PRO A 1236 77.08 -46.39 30.09
CA PRO A 1236 78.44 -46.16 30.59
C PRO A 1236 78.98 -47.28 31.50
N ASN A 1237 78.10 -48.07 32.12
CA ASN A 1237 78.46 -49.15 33.06
C ASN A 1237 77.53 -50.37 32.88
N ALA A 1238 77.97 -51.56 33.32
CA ALA A 1238 77.16 -52.77 33.31
C ALA A 1238 76.11 -52.74 34.44
N GLY A 1239 74.88 -53.14 34.15
CA GLY A 1239 73.79 -53.22 35.12
C GLY A 1239 72.44 -53.56 34.47
N ASN A 1240 71.41 -53.75 35.29
CA ASN A 1240 70.03 -53.96 34.85
C ASN A 1240 69.23 -52.67 35.02
N LEU A 1241 68.50 -52.25 33.98
CA LEU A 1241 67.58 -51.12 34.01
C LEU A 1241 66.19 -51.61 33.58
N GLN A 1242 65.16 -51.28 34.36
CA GLN A 1242 63.77 -51.55 34.00
C GLN A 1242 63.08 -50.23 33.69
N ILE A 1243 62.46 -50.18 32.50
CA ILE A 1243 61.76 -49.01 31.96
C ILE A 1243 60.28 -49.37 31.91
N ASN A 1244 59.44 -48.45 32.37
CA ASN A 1244 58.00 -48.55 32.23
C ASN A 1244 57.53 -47.54 31.19
N TRP A 1245 56.61 -47.98 30.33
CA TRP A 1245 56.07 -47.19 29.23
C TRP A 1245 54.70 -46.68 29.64
N LEU A 1246 54.49 -45.37 29.53
CA LEU A 1246 53.23 -44.73 29.87
C LEU A 1246 52.60 -44.20 28.58
N GLN A 1247 51.36 -44.59 28.36
CA GLN A 1247 50.54 -44.12 27.26
C GLN A 1247 49.35 -43.35 27.83
N ARG A 1248 49.00 -42.24 27.17
CA ARG A 1248 47.81 -41.46 27.51
C ARG A 1248 47.10 -41.01 26.24
N MET A 1249 45.78 -40.92 26.34
CA MET A 1249 45.00 -40.05 25.48
C MET A 1249 45.41 -38.59 25.76
N PRO A 1250 45.30 -37.65 24.79
CA PRO A 1250 45.43 -36.23 25.08
C PRO A 1250 44.39 -35.86 26.14
N MET A 1251 44.81 -35.48 27.35
CA MET A 1251 43.88 -34.91 28.32
C MET A 1251 43.44 -33.54 27.81
N VAL A 1252 42.16 -33.42 27.44
CA VAL A 1252 41.48 -32.12 27.36
C VAL A 1252 41.31 -31.63 28.80
N ASN A 1253 41.72 -30.38 29.03
CA ASN A 1253 41.85 -29.72 30.33
C ASN A 1253 40.72 -30.04 31.33
N ARG A 1254 41.06 -30.61 32.49
CA ARG A 1254 40.26 -30.42 33.71
C ARG A 1254 40.63 -29.06 34.33
N PRO A 1255 39.67 -28.17 34.62
CA PRO A 1255 39.89 -27.11 35.60
C PRO A 1255 40.09 -27.73 37.00
N PRO A 1256 40.99 -27.18 37.84
CA PRO A 1256 41.14 -27.63 39.21
C PRO A 1256 40.01 -27.04 40.08
N HIS A 1257 39.16 -27.89 40.64
CA HIS A 1257 38.35 -27.53 41.81
C HIS A 1257 38.34 -28.68 42.82
N CYS A 1258 39.22 -28.56 43.82
CA CYS A 1258 38.82 -28.60 45.22
C CYS A 1258 38.63 -27.16 45.68
#